data_AF-B3DX40-F1
#
_entry.id   AF-B3DX40-F1
#
_cell.length_a   1.000
_cell.length_b   1.000
_cell.length_c   1.000
_cell.angle_alpha   90.00
_cell.angle_beta   90.00
_cell.angle_gamma   90.00
#
_symmetry.space_group_name_H-M   'P 1'
#
loop_
_entity.id
_entity.type
_entity.pdbx_description
1 polymer ?
#
loop_
_entity_poly.entity_id
_entity_poly.type
_entity_poly.pdbx_seq_one_letter_code
_entity_poly.pdbx_strand_id
1 'polypeptide(L)'
;MKKKLRIESLEKRYLMHAAPVDHQSHLSAMQGGVALDGVESAGSRNIIVKDWSQFKAADFADKIYNDVTIDNKTGWFNGKSGAFLGFNKLEVEGNLKGSTLEILGLNPTVNNAVQVDGNMVNSSVISPAAQVEKIEVKGRMELAEGSMVLTNALGSLEVGGKLLVDGGIIETTSKDLGKVEATKGITLQGGLIGSTSGIGEIESMGKITESKGSSIFAWSGIGAIKGKELDLDGVVYAYKGITLEGKDGVVIGKEGLIESKRGVVSVKSDDEILNKGVVEGVGVMMDSKGDDPYSLAVENEGTIRALGEGSGEGKVILKAEQNAVQDEGKLIARDGDTGGEVEINAPWAVLWGKGTVDVRGKDGGGKVILQGTNAVVGPQDVIEASAVDKGNGGQIRILADNTTVVGNLLANGGKDGGSGGRILLEGLNQADFGGKILASAQSKGEGGMVSIVSVGPVVVDGKIELHGGEEKGDGGMLNILAGNDLTTGGRWNLDAGQRGNGGMVALVSQGENEFRAELTALGGKESGNGGTLFYSSGWIGTDFNGIADMSARANGNGGLVILESTGESAITGSILVDGGKNGGNGGQIFIQGDKTVYNVGTYGLSAPQGTVGMLNFEAPKVSADLFSNAPGQSPIRHVIMVMGENHSFDNFYATYVPKQGQSVKNFLSEGIINPNGTPGPHFSTAEQATAVDRTIYQIEPKITGFYKYLPQPYSSNYTTPDKRFPTNLPNGPFQITKWAPYDSKTGDPIHTYFTELQQTDGGTNRLYTWVGQTFSKIPEGGVSMGFYNVLAGNGKYFNYLANAYALGDNFHQSLWGATAPNTLNWVTGGVPLYYTADGKAAVPPQNQIQNPNPVLGTNNRYINDGAAYINFSDPSQPGVEAVRKYLSHLPYSLYQNGDAQKGYYYMLTDYDPAYNMNGSLRPLGPNIKNVPPSNDPTIFQDLQDHGVSWAWFAQGKNTDPQAISIHREAPLYFQYIMESPLKNNIQGMTQFYQDVANDSLPAVSFVRPDATNDGHPASSTPAALQHFFENLVNHVQANKKLWYSSAIMFTVDSTGGYYQPGYNQALTYFGDGPKIPFLMISPYVGEGVVNHQYADTVSMDKFVEKNWKLPPIASNTLDNLPNPVTNPSDPYIPENRPAIGDLTNYFNYSMMTPTDKGNIPSAGQFPVGEQKELNGKGGSSPAIQMVPRSQTGGLDLANEDSLGVFRV
;
A
#
# COMPACT_ATOMS: atom_id res chain seq x y z
N MET A 1 24.51 -28.30 -2.01
CA MET A 1 25.87 -28.81 -2.33
C MET A 1 25.83 -30.34 -2.35
N LYS A 2 26.25 -31.02 -3.44
CA LYS A 2 26.36 -32.51 -3.60
C LYS A 2 25.02 -33.28 -3.51
N LYS A 3 24.61 -34.19 -4.42
CA LYS A 3 25.17 -34.81 -5.64
C LYS A 3 23.94 -35.32 -6.47
N LYS A 4 23.76 -35.11 -7.78
CA LYS A 4 24.35 -35.82 -8.96
C LYS A 4 24.45 -37.36 -8.82
N LEU A 5 24.12 -38.22 -9.79
CA LEU A 5 23.42 -38.15 -11.09
C LEU A 5 23.33 -39.62 -11.61
N ARG A 6 22.20 -40.04 -12.18
CA ARG A 6 22.03 -40.74 -13.50
C ARG A 6 22.86 -41.98 -13.88
N ILE A 7 22.26 -42.77 -14.79
CA ILE A 7 22.84 -43.71 -15.80
C ILE A 7 22.79 -45.22 -15.45
N GLU A 8 21.81 -45.86 -16.08
CA GLU A 8 21.86 -47.08 -16.93
C GLU A 8 22.46 -48.41 -16.43
N SER A 9 21.94 -49.46 -17.05
CA SER A 9 22.25 -50.87 -16.85
C SER A 9 23.62 -51.27 -17.38
N LEU A 10 24.23 -52.29 -16.75
CA LEU A 10 24.58 -53.56 -17.42
C LEU A 10 25.19 -54.58 -16.44
N GLU A 11 24.53 -55.74 -16.37
CA GLU A 11 25.08 -57.09 -16.17
C GLU A 11 26.58 -57.29 -15.81
N LYS A 12 26.88 -57.99 -14.69
CA LYS A 12 27.19 -59.46 -14.68
C LYS A 12 27.88 -59.99 -13.40
N ARG A 13 27.35 -61.13 -12.93
CA ARG A 13 28.05 -62.36 -12.46
C ARG A 13 28.85 -62.41 -11.12
N TYR A 14 28.22 -63.14 -10.18
CA TYR A 14 28.62 -64.48 -9.68
C TYR A 14 29.50 -64.69 -8.41
N LEU A 15 28.91 -65.57 -7.55
CA LEU A 15 29.46 -66.75 -6.85
C LEU A 15 30.10 -66.65 -5.44
N MET A 16 29.50 -67.47 -4.55
CA MET A 16 30.14 -68.38 -3.57
C MET A 16 30.91 -67.74 -2.38
N HIS A 17 31.07 -68.35 -1.20
CA HIS A 17 30.55 -69.55 -0.48
C HIS A 17 31.07 -69.39 0.99
N ALA A 18 30.67 -70.11 2.05
CA ALA A 18 29.69 -71.17 2.30
C ALA A 18 29.41 -71.27 3.83
N ALA A 19 28.26 -71.87 4.19
CA ALA A 19 28.01 -72.99 5.16
C ALA A 19 28.89 -73.19 6.45
N PRO A 20 28.51 -74.05 7.42
CA PRO A 20 27.36 -74.99 7.46
C PRO A 20 26.56 -75.02 8.79
N VAL A 21 25.50 -75.83 8.87
CA VAL A 21 25.45 -77.08 9.69
C VAL A 21 24.16 -77.87 9.35
N ASP A 22 24.42 -79.11 8.94
CA ASP A 22 23.67 -80.38 8.88
C ASP A 22 22.12 -80.50 8.99
N HIS A 23 21.61 -81.55 8.32
CA HIS A 23 20.22 -81.89 8.11
C HIS A 23 20.05 -83.42 8.21
N GLN A 24 19.30 -83.95 9.18
CA GLN A 24 18.65 -85.27 9.01
C GLN A 24 17.54 -85.55 10.03
N SER A 25 16.28 -85.53 9.57
CA SER A 25 15.38 -86.70 9.63
C SER A 25 13.93 -86.36 9.20
N HIS A 26 13.23 -87.40 8.73
CA HIS A 26 11.79 -87.51 8.44
C HIS A 26 11.18 -86.86 7.17
N LEU A 27 10.98 -87.76 6.20
CA LEU A 27 9.94 -87.70 5.16
C LEU A 27 8.51 -87.73 5.72
N SER A 28 7.56 -87.44 4.82
CA SER A 28 6.20 -88.03 4.71
C SER A 28 5.01 -87.18 5.18
N ALA A 29 4.45 -86.37 4.27
CA ALA A 29 3.01 -86.10 4.16
C ALA A 29 2.62 -85.43 2.81
N MET A 30 2.56 -86.21 1.72
CA MET A 30 1.44 -86.05 0.78
C MET A 30 0.17 -86.52 1.53
N GLN A 31 -1.07 -86.13 1.25
CA GLN A 31 -1.74 -85.82 -0.01
C GLN A 31 -3.14 -85.27 0.36
N GLY A 32 -3.71 -84.28 -0.35
CA GLY A 32 -5.06 -83.80 0.00
C GLY A 32 -5.49 -82.47 -0.60
N GLY A 33 -5.69 -82.42 -1.92
CA GLY A 33 -6.28 -81.27 -2.61
C GLY A 33 -6.90 -81.72 -3.92
N VAL A 34 -8.21 -81.54 -4.07
CA VAL A 34 -8.97 -81.98 -5.24
C VAL A 34 -8.55 -81.17 -6.47
N ALA A 35 -8.22 -81.84 -7.57
CA ALA A 35 -8.10 -81.19 -8.86
C ALA A 35 -9.49 -80.73 -9.32
N LEU A 36 -9.65 -79.42 -9.49
CA LEU A 36 -10.80 -78.85 -10.18
C LEU A 36 -10.50 -78.92 -11.68
N ASP A 37 -11.36 -79.60 -12.46
CA ASP A 37 -11.24 -79.59 -13.91
C ASP A 37 -11.26 -78.14 -14.43
N GLY A 38 -10.29 -77.79 -15.28
CA GLY A 38 -10.10 -76.42 -15.77
C GLY A 38 -9.11 -75.55 -14.96
N VAL A 39 -8.51 -76.06 -13.88
CA VAL A 39 -7.41 -75.39 -13.14
C VAL A 39 -6.09 -76.15 -13.29
N GLU A 40 -5.08 -75.52 -13.89
CA GLU A 40 -3.70 -76.02 -13.86
C GLU A 40 -2.93 -75.37 -12.69
N SER A 41 -2.31 -76.20 -11.83
CA SER A 41 -1.43 -75.71 -10.76
C SER A 41 -0.03 -75.44 -11.31
N ALA A 42 0.38 -74.17 -11.35
CA ALA A 42 1.72 -73.76 -11.83
C ALA A 42 2.81 -73.83 -10.74
N GLY A 43 2.48 -74.35 -9.55
CA GLY A 43 3.34 -74.39 -8.38
C GLY A 43 2.49 -74.42 -7.11
N SER A 44 3.13 -74.41 -5.94
CA SER A 44 2.46 -74.66 -4.66
C SER A 44 1.39 -73.65 -4.24
N ARG A 45 1.27 -72.47 -4.89
CA ARG A 45 0.17 -71.50 -4.73
C ARG A 45 -0.24 -70.72 -5.99
N ASN A 46 0.20 -71.11 -7.20
CA ASN A 46 -0.16 -70.41 -8.45
C ASN A 46 -1.20 -71.21 -9.24
N ILE A 47 -2.23 -70.54 -9.75
CA ILE A 47 -3.33 -71.17 -10.51
C ILE A 47 -3.58 -70.50 -11.86
N ILE A 48 -3.84 -71.32 -12.88
CA ILE A 48 -4.34 -70.87 -14.19
C ILE A 48 -5.76 -71.40 -14.38
N VAL A 49 -6.75 -70.50 -14.52
CA VAL A 49 -8.16 -70.81 -14.73
C VAL A 49 -8.49 -70.70 -16.22
N LYS A 50 -8.84 -71.82 -16.87
CA LYS A 50 -9.06 -71.88 -18.34
C LYS A 50 -10.54 -71.78 -18.78
N ASP A 51 -11.49 -71.98 -17.88
CA ASP A 51 -12.93 -71.84 -18.15
C ASP A 51 -13.68 -71.28 -16.95
N TRP A 52 -13.81 -69.95 -16.88
CA TRP A 52 -14.50 -69.24 -15.80
C TRP A 52 -15.98 -69.62 -15.65
N SER A 53 -16.64 -70.13 -16.70
CA SER A 53 -18.09 -70.36 -16.70
C SER A 53 -18.54 -71.44 -15.71
N GLN A 54 -17.60 -72.25 -15.22
CA GLN A 54 -17.85 -73.36 -14.29
C GLN A 54 -17.65 -72.97 -12.82
N PHE A 55 -17.12 -71.78 -12.53
CA PHE A 55 -16.78 -71.34 -11.17
C PHE A 55 -17.80 -70.33 -10.59
N LYS A 56 -17.92 -70.35 -9.26
CA LYS A 56 -18.67 -69.38 -8.44
C LYS A 56 -17.69 -68.64 -7.54
N ALA A 57 -18.04 -67.42 -7.12
CA ALA A 57 -17.20 -66.62 -6.21
C ALA A 57 -16.79 -67.37 -4.92
N ALA A 58 -17.63 -68.27 -4.43
CA ALA A 58 -17.34 -69.10 -3.26
C ALA A 58 -16.18 -70.11 -3.46
N ASP A 59 -15.86 -70.52 -4.69
CA ASP A 59 -14.86 -71.56 -4.97
C ASP A 59 -13.41 -71.09 -4.69
N PHE A 60 -13.23 -69.76 -4.64
CA PHE A 60 -11.97 -69.05 -4.36
C PHE A 60 -11.95 -68.34 -3.00
N ALA A 61 -13.09 -68.19 -2.31
CA ALA A 61 -13.22 -67.32 -1.13
C ALA A 61 -12.35 -67.74 0.08
N ASP A 62 -12.04 -69.02 0.23
CA ASP A 62 -11.34 -69.57 1.41
C ASP A 62 -9.85 -69.89 1.17
N LYS A 63 -9.24 -69.43 0.05
CA LYS A 63 -7.90 -69.86 -0.37
C LYS A 63 -7.00 -68.70 -0.79
N ILE A 64 -5.85 -68.57 -0.11
CA ILE A 64 -4.81 -67.61 -0.48
C ILE A 64 -3.93 -68.21 -1.59
N TYR A 65 -3.95 -67.58 -2.74
CA TYR A 65 -3.06 -67.87 -3.87
C TYR A 65 -1.89 -66.86 -3.89
N ASN A 66 -0.83 -67.17 -4.65
CA ASN A 66 0.25 -66.24 -4.91
C ASN A 66 -0.07 -65.47 -6.20
N ASP A 67 -0.12 -66.16 -7.34
CA ASP A 67 -0.55 -65.58 -8.62
C ASP A 67 -1.77 -66.33 -9.17
N VAL A 68 -2.75 -65.57 -9.66
CA VAL A 68 -3.97 -66.07 -10.31
C VAL A 68 -3.98 -65.56 -11.75
N THR A 69 -3.81 -66.47 -12.71
CA THR A 69 -4.01 -66.17 -14.13
C THR A 69 -5.35 -66.72 -14.60
N ILE A 70 -6.14 -65.90 -15.29
CA ILE A 70 -7.38 -66.30 -15.95
C ILE A 70 -7.08 -66.32 -17.44
N ASP A 71 -6.85 -67.51 -18.01
CA ASP A 71 -6.44 -67.70 -19.41
C ASP A 71 -7.65 -68.07 -20.27
N ASN A 72 -8.17 -67.10 -21.02
CA ASN A 72 -9.26 -67.27 -21.99
C ASN A 72 -8.93 -66.54 -23.28
N LYS A 73 -7.75 -66.83 -23.84
CA LYS A 73 -7.22 -66.28 -25.10
C LYS A 73 -8.15 -66.41 -26.33
N THR A 74 -9.21 -67.22 -26.26
CA THR A 74 -10.11 -67.50 -27.41
C THR A 74 -11.59 -67.23 -27.16
N GLY A 75 -11.99 -66.72 -25.99
CA GLY A 75 -13.40 -66.57 -25.61
C GLY A 75 -13.80 -65.18 -25.10
N TRP A 76 -15.09 -65.06 -24.81
CA TRP A 76 -15.68 -63.93 -24.08
C TRP A 76 -16.21 -64.42 -22.73
N PHE A 77 -15.78 -63.82 -21.64
CA PHE A 77 -16.42 -64.00 -20.35
C PHE A 77 -17.76 -63.28 -20.32
N ASN A 78 -18.85 -64.04 -20.29
CA ASN A 78 -20.20 -63.53 -20.07
C ASN A 78 -20.70 -64.12 -18.74
N GLY A 79 -20.72 -63.35 -17.66
CA GLY A 79 -21.04 -63.90 -16.33
C GLY A 79 -21.41 -62.88 -15.26
N LYS A 80 -22.12 -63.35 -14.22
CA LYS A 80 -22.46 -62.55 -13.03
C LYS A 80 -21.22 -62.22 -12.20
N SER A 81 -21.31 -61.17 -11.40
CA SER A 81 -20.23 -60.61 -10.59
C SER A 81 -19.47 -61.67 -9.78
N GLY A 82 -18.14 -61.58 -9.80
CA GLY A 82 -17.24 -62.46 -9.06
C GLY A 82 -16.42 -61.68 -8.06
N ALA A 83 -16.39 -62.16 -6.81
CA ALA A 83 -15.52 -61.65 -5.76
C ALA A 83 -14.30 -62.56 -5.58
N PHE A 84 -13.11 -61.98 -5.49
CA PHE A 84 -11.86 -62.70 -5.19
C PHE A 84 -11.28 -62.24 -3.85
N LEU A 85 -10.65 -63.19 -3.14
CA LEU A 85 -10.02 -63.01 -1.83
C LEU A 85 -8.58 -63.56 -1.88
N GLY A 86 -7.58 -62.73 -1.59
CA GLY A 86 -6.21 -63.17 -1.25
C GLY A 86 -5.34 -63.70 -2.41
N PHE A 87 -4.70 -62.80 -3.15
CA PHE A 87 -3.68 -63.07 -4.17
C PHE A 87 -2.65 -61.93 -4.19
N ASN A 88 -1.46 -62.15 -4.75
CA ASN A 88 -0.42 -61.13 -4.97
C ASN A 88 -0.56 -60.52 -6.38
N LYS A 89 -0.75 -61.34 -7.42
CA LYS A 89 -1.08 -60.86 -8.79
C LYS A 89 -2.35 -61.53 -9.30
N LEU A 90 -3.25 -60.74 -9.89
CA LEU A 90 -4.36 -61.24 -10.73
C LEU A 90 -4.13 -60.79 -12.17
N GLU A 91 -4.02 -61.73 -13.09
CA GLU A 91 -3.79 -61.48 -14.51
C GLU A 91 -4.93 -62.10 -15.33
N VAL A 92 -5.67 -61.27 -16.07
CA VAL A 92 -6.81 -61.70 -16.89
C VAL A 92 -6.42 -61.64 -18.35
N GLU A 93 -5.97 -62.77 -18.90
CA GLU A 93 -5.59 -62.93 -20.32
C GLU A 93 -6.82 -63.36 -21.13
N GLY A 94 -7.69 -62.42 -21.52
CA GLY A 94 -8.90 -62.72 -22.28
C GLY A 94 -9.96 -61.61 -22.27
N ASN A 95 -11.04 -61.78 -23.03
CA ASN A 95 -12.04 -60.72 -23.21
C ASN A 95 -13.17 -60.78 -22.16
N LEU A 96 -13.47 -59.66 -21.49
CA LEU A 96 -14.58 -59.50 -20.55
C LEU A 96 -15.83 -58.94 -21.25
N LYS A 97 -17.04 -59.44 -20.94
CA LYS A 97 -18.30 -58.90 -21.48
C LYS A 97 -19.47 -58.95 -20.49
N GLY A 98 -20.00 -57.77 -20.14
CA GLY A 98 -21.18 -57.65 -19.26
C GLY A 98 -20.95 -58.06 -17.81
N SER A 99 -19.70 -58.05 -17.33
CA SER A 99 -19.31 -58.59 -16.02
C SER A 99 -18.73 -57.52 -15.09
N THR A 100 -19.00 -57.62 -13.78
CA THR A 100 -18.32 -56.82 -12.75
C THR A 100 -17.32 -57.70 -12.01
N LEU A 101 -16.05 -57.31 -12.04
CA LEU A 101 -14.98 -57.90 -11.24
C LEU A 101 -14.87 -57.11 -9.93
N GLU A 102 -15.19 -57.73 -8.80
CA GLU A 102 -15.13 -57.09 -7.48
C GLU A 102 -13.96 -57.70 -6.69
N ILE A 103 -13.07 -56.88 -6.14
CA ILE A 103 -11.83 -57.34 -5.50
C ILE A 103 -11.92 -57.12 -3.99
N LEU A 104 -12.41 -58.13 -3.28
CA LEU A 104 -12.71 -58.07 -1.86
C LEU A 104 -11.55 -58.60 -1.00
N GLY A 105 -10.44 -57.87 -1.01
CA GLY A 105 -9.33 -58.08 -0.07
C GLY A 105 -8.17 -58.92 -0.61
N LEU A 106 -6.96 -58.49 -0.22
CA LEU A 106 -5.68 -59.05 -0.69
C LEU A 106 -4.81 -59.47 0.50
N ASN A 107 -3.59 -59.90 0.19
CA ASN A 107 -2.61 -60.26 1.20
C ASN A 107 -1.86 -58.99 1.69
N PRO A 108 -1.89 -58.63 2.99
CA PRO A 108 -1.30 -57.39 3.51
C PRO A 108 0.24 -57.29 3.45
N THR A 109 0.93 -58.25 2.84
CA THR A 109 2.39 -58.42 2.94
C THR A 109 3.15 -58.35 1.61
N VAL A 110 2.47 -58.09 0.48
CA VAL A 110 3.08 -58.10 -0.87
C VAL A 110 2.46 -57.00 -1.73
N ASN A 111 3.25 -56.41 -2.64
CA ASN A 111 2.80 -55.49 -3.67
C ASN A 111 1.73 -56.15 -4.56
N ASN A 112 0.47 -55.70 -4.48
CA ASN A 112 -0.64 -56.36 -5.18
C ASN A 112 -1.02 -55.63 -6.46
N ALA A 113 -0.97 -56.34 -7.60
CA ALA A 113 -1.28 -55.78 -8.91
C ALA A 113 -2.36 -56.59 -9.65
N VAL A 114 -3.25 -55.88 -10.35
CA VAL A 114 -4.30 -56.45 -11.21
C VAL A 114 -4.01 -56.05 -12.64
N GLN A 115 -3.84 -57.01 -13.54
CA GLN A 115 -3.55 -56.78 -14.96
C GLN A 115 -4.64 -57.41 -15.83
N VAL A 116 -5.25 -56.64 -16.73
CA VAL A 116 -6.21 -57.14 -17.72
C VAL A 116 -5.59 -57.05 -19.11
N ASP A 117 -5.18 -58.20 -19.64
CA ASP A 117 -4.53 -58.37 -20.93
C ASP A 117 -5.52 -58.96 -21.96
N GLY A 118 -6.54 -58.15 -22.27
CA GLY A 118 -7.63 -58.51 -23.17
C GLY A 118 -8.74 -57.45 -23.22
N ASN A 119 -9.71 -57.62 -24.11
CA ASN A 119 -10.70 -56.57 -24.39
C ASN A 119 -11.89 -56.62 -23.41
N MET A 120 -12.31 -55.47 -22.87
CA MET A 120 -13.49 -55.37 -21.99
C MET A 120 -14.68 -54.76 -22.74
N VAL A 121 -15.88 -55.30 -22.57
CA VAL A 121 -17.14 -54.76 -23.12
C VAL A 121 -18.18 -54.67 -22.00
N ASN A 122 -18.81 -53.51 -21.76
CA ASN A 122 -19.84 -53.32 -20.71
C ASN A 122 -19.46 -53.94 -19.34
N SER A 123 -18.18 -53.85 -18.95
CA SER A 123 -17.63 -54.55 -17.79
C SER A 123 -16.91 -53.59 -16.85
N SER A 124 -17.04 -53.80 -15.54
CA SER A 124 -16.49 -52.91 -14.49
C SER A 124 -15.47 -53.66 -13.62
N VAL A 125 -14.51 -52.94 -13.05
CA VAL A 125 -13.53 -53.47 -12.08
C VAL A 125 -13.55 -52.58 -10.85
N ILE A 126 -13.89 -53.14 -9.70
CA ILE A 126 -14.12 -52.38 -8.47
C ILE A 126 -13.24 -52.98 -7.37
N SER A 127 -12.26 -52.21 -6.91
CA SER A 127 -11.53 -52.50 -5.66
C SER A 127 -11.96 -51.54 -4.55
N PRO A 128 -12.78 -52.00 -3.59
CA PRO A 128 -13.09 -51.27 -2.36
C PRO A 128 -12.12 -51.61 -1.21
N ALA A 129 -10.97 -52.26 -1.51
CA ALA A 129 -10.05 -52.78 -0.51
C ALA A 129 -8.71 -52.03 -0.52
N ALA A 130 -8.24 -51.68 0.69
CA ALA A 130 -7.10 -50.80 0.98
C ALA A 130 -5.69 -51.35 0.62
N GLN A 131 -5.56 -52.21 -0.39
CA GLN A 131 -4.33 -52.99 -0.65
C GLN A 131 -3.99 -53.27 -2.13
N VAL A 132 -4.75 -52.77 -3.12
CA VAL A 132 -4.34 -52.85 -4.54
C VAL A 132 -3.42 -51.68 -4.86
N GLU A 133 -2.15 -51.95 -5.16
CA GLU A 133 -1.19 -50.89 -5.53
C GLU A 133 -1.42 -50.37 -6.95
N LYS A 134 -1.81 -51.26 -7.88
CA LYS A 134 -1.96 -50.93 -9.31
C LYS A 134 -3.03 -51.79 -9.99
N ILE A 135 -3.89 -51.15 -10.80
CA ILE A 135 -4.75 -51.82 -11.80
C ILE A 135 -4.29 -51.37 -13.19
N GLU A 136 -3.95 -52.32 -14.07
CA GLU A 136 -3.44 -52.06 -15.43
C GLU A 136 -4.34 -52.73 -16.48
N VAL A 137 -4.93 -51.96 -17.40
CA VAL A 137 -5.74 -52.50 -18.51
C VAL A 137 -5.06 -52.26 -19.85
N LYS A 138 -4.64 -53.34 -20.53
CA LYS A 138 -3.85 -53.30 -21.78
C LYS A 138 -4.68 -53.41 -23.06
N GLY A 139 -5.84 -54.08 -23.00
CA GLY A 139 -6.68 -54.34 -24.16
C GLY A 139 -7.72 -53.26 -24.49
N ARG A 140 -8.53 -53.47 -25.55
CA ARG A 140 -9.60 -52.54 -25.93
C ARG A 140 -10.74 -52.58 -24.90
N MET A 141 -11.13 -51.45 -24.36
CA MET A 141 -12.37 -51.32 -23.59
C MET A 141 -13.51 -50.79 -24.48
N GLU A 142 -14.75 -51.16 -24.18
CA GLU A 142 -15.94 -50.77 -24.93
C GLU A 142 -17.17 -50.67 -24.00
N LEU A 143 -17.97 -49.63 -24.14
CA LEU A 143 -19.29 -49.50 -23.54
C LEU A 143 -20.29 -49.29 -24.69
N ALA A 144 -21.48 -49.91 -24.60
CA ALA A 144 -22.54 -49.81 -25.60
C ALA A 144 -23.74 -48.99 -25.09
N GLU A 145 -24.22 -49.32 -23.89
CA GLU A 145 -25.22 -48.56 -23.11
C GLU A 145 -24.98 -48.84 -21.62
N GLY A 146 -24.96 -47.83 -20.75
CA GLY A 146 -24.89 -48.01 -19.29
C GLY A 146 -23.84 -47.15 -18.57
N SER A 147 -23.28 -47.67 -17.47
CA SER A 147 -22.15 -47.06 -16.76
C SER A 147 -21.05 -48.09 -16.53
N MET A 148 -19.80 -47.67 -16.71
CA MET A 148 -18.61 -48.48 -16.42
C MET A 148 -17.86 -47.81 -15.27
N VAL A 149 -17.54 -48.56 -14.24
CA VAL A 149 -16.87 -48.04 -13.06
C VAL A 149 -15.54 -48.78 -12.89
N LEU A 150 -14.45 -48.01 -12.79
CA LEU A 150 -13.10 -48.50 -12.57
C LEU A 150 -12.54 -47.81 -11.33
N THR A 151 -12.66 -48.43 -10.15
CA THR A 151 -12.15 -47.85 -8.90
C THR A 151 -10.93 -48.59 -8.39
N ASN A 152 -9.85 -47.85 -8.12
CA ASN A 152 -8.80 -48.30 -7.22
C ASN A 152 -8.72 -47.33 -6.04
N ALA A 153 -9.26 -47.73 -4.89
CA ALA A 153 -9.43 -46.85 -3.73
C ALA A 153 -8.12 -46.22 -3.21
N LEU A 154 -6.99 -46.94 -3.25
CA LEU A 154 -5.72 -46.53 -2.63
C LEU A 154 -4.46 -46.66 -3.52
N GLY A 155 -4.59 -47.03 -4.80
CA GLY A 155 -3.45 -47.24 -5.69
C GLY A 155 -3.72 -46.77 -7.11
N SER A 156 -2.75 -46.98 -8.01
CA SER A 156 -2.83 -46.47 -9.37
C SER A 156 -3.82 -47.24 -10.25
N LEU A 157 -4.34 -46.54 -11.26
CA LEU A 157 -5.14 -47.08 -12.36
C LEU A 157 -4.51 -46.65 -13.68
N GLU A 158 -3.90 -47.59 -14.39
CA GLU A 158 -3.27 -47.37 -15.68
C GLU A 158 -4.12 -47.97 -16.81
N VAL A 159 -4.41 -47.17 -17.84
CA VAL A 159 -5.15 -47.60 -19.03
C VAL A 159 -4.23 -47.53 -20.25
N GLY A 160 -3.58 -48.64 -20.57
CA GLY A 160 -2.66 -48.77 -21.70
C GLY A 160 -3.35 -49.08 -23.04
N GLY A 161 -4.65 -49.38 -23.07
CA GLY A 161 -5.41 -49.81 -24.25
C GLY A 161 -6.49 -48.85 -24.75
N LYS A 162 -7.02 -49.08 -25.97
CA LYS A 162 -8.06 -48.23 -26.60
C LYS A 162 -9.43 -48.40 -25.94
N LEU A 163 -10.00 -47.33 -25.39
CA LEU A 163 -11.33 -47.30 -24.77
C LEU A 163 -12.36 -46.66 -25.72
N LEU A 164 -13.49 -47.34 -25.95
CA LEU A 164 -14.64 -46.87 -26.71
C LEU A 164 -15.85 -46.76 -25.78
N VAL A 165 -16.63 -45.69 -25.89
CA VAL A 165 -17.74 -45.38 -24.98
C VAL A 165 -18.95 -44.95 -25.80
N ASP A 166 -19.74 -45.90 -26.25
CA ASP A 166 -21.10 -45.61 -26.71
C ASP A 166 -22.05 -45.62 -25.49
N GLY A 167 -23.03 -44.71 -25.52
CA GLY A 167 -24.13 -44.69 -24.55
C GLY A 167 -23.88 -44.58 -23.02
N GLY A 168 -22.72 -44.13 -22.49
CA GLY A 168 -22.50 -44.23 -21.04
C GLY A 168 -21.47 -43.33 -20.33
N ILE A 169 -21.50 -43.40 -18.99
CA ILE A 169 -20.59 -42.68 -18.07
C ILE A 169 -19.47 -43.62 -17.62
N ILE A 170 -18.24 -43.09 -17.56
CA ILE A 170 -17.12 -43.71 -16.85
C ILE A 170 -16.84 -42.88 -15.61
N GLU A 171 -16.70 -43.53 -14.46
CA GLU A 171 -16.25 -42.92 -13.22
C GLU A 171 -15.03 -43.69 -12.69
N THR A 172 -13.90 -42.99 -12.59
CA THR A 172 -12.67 -43.43 -11.94
C THR A 172 -12.54 -42.71 -10.60
N THR A 173 -12.26 -43.43 -9.51
CA THR A 173 -12.05 -42.80 -8.19
C THR A 173 -11.04 -43.59 -7.35
N SER A 174 -10.25 -42.83 -6.59
CA SER A 174 -9.41 -43.26 -5.47
C SER A 174 -9.90 -42.54 -4.20
N LYS A 175 -10.34 -43.30 -3.19
CA LYS A 175 -11.02 -42.78 -2.00
C LYS A 175 -11.00 -43.78 -0.84
N ASP A 176 -10.63 -43.33 0.35
CA ASP A 176 -10.76 -44.03 1.64
C ASP A 176 -10.72 -42.96 2.78
N LEU A 177 -11.27 -43.12 3.97
CA LEU A 177 -12.02 -44.23 4.61
C LEU A 177 -12.99 -43.67 5.67
N GLY A 178 -14.26 -44.10 5.70
CA GLY A 178 -15.23 -43.72 6.75
C GLY A 178 -16.69 -44.05 6.43
N LYS A 179 -17.29 -45.02 7.15
CA LYS A 179 -18.63 -45.59 6.88
C LYS A 179 -19.80 -44.59 6.93
N VAL A 180 -20.72 -44.68 5.96
CA VAL A 180 -22.13 -45.11 6.11
C VAL A 180 -22.61 -45.73 4.77
N GLU A 181 -23.54 -46.69 4.83
CA GLU A 181 -24.14 -47.39 3.68
C GLU A 181 -25.18 -46.56 2.92
N ALA A 182 -25.33 -46.77 1.61
CA ALA A 182 -26.58 -46.48 0.89
C ALA A 182 -26.81 -47.45 -0.29
N THR A 183 -27.80 -48.32 -0.15
CA THR A 183 -28.34 -49.17 -1.22
C THR A 183 -29.07 -48.36 -2.29
N LYS A 184 -28.95 -48.79 -3.55
CA LYS A 184 -29.85 -48.51 -4.69
C LYS A 184 -30.25 -47.05 -4.95
N GLY A 185 -29.62 -46.47 -5.98
CA GLY A 185 -30.32 -45.81 -7.07
C GLY A 185 -30.88 -44.41 -6.79
N ILE A 186 -30.06 -43.40 -7.07
CA ILE A 186 -30.53 -42.04 -7.36
C ILE A 186 -29.88 -41.58 -8.67
N THR A 187 -30.72 -41.27 -9.65
CA THR A 187 -30.34 -40.47 -10.82
C THR A 187 -30.49 -39.01 -10.46
N LEU A 188 -29.46 -38.19 -10.66
CA LEU A 188 -29.60 -36.73 -10.65
C LEU A 188 -28.87 -36.09 -11.83
N GLN A 189 -29.62 -35.27 -12.56
CA GLN A 189 -29.08 -34.24 -13.43
C GLN A 189 -28.63 -33.06 -12.56
N GLY A 190 -27.39 -32.59 -12.74
CA GLY A 190 -26.91 -31.27 -12.30
C GLY A 190 -26.86 -30.99 -10.77
N GLY A 191 -25.64 -30.87 -10.21
CA GLY A 191 -25.44 -30.25 -8.90
C GLY A 191 -24.18 -30.71 -8.15
N LEU A 192 -23.40 -29.75 -7.64
CA LEU A 192 -22.16 -29.91 -6.85
C LEU A 192 -22.29 -30.80 -5.58
N ILE A 193 -21.31 -31.70 -5.37
CA ILE A 193 -20.66 -32.13 -4.10
C ILE A 193 -19.26 -32.68 -4.52
N GLY A 194 -18.12 -32.54 -3.82
CA GLY A 194 -17.75 -31.84 -2.58
C GLY A 194 -16.44 -32.44 -1.98
N SER A 195 -15.51 -31.63 -1.47
CA SER A 195 -14.10 -32.02 -1.22
C SER A 195 -13.78 -32.61 0.17
N THR A 196 -12.95 -33.68 0.23
CA THR A 196 -12.00 -33.99 1.34
C THR A 196 -11.01 -35.11 0.96
N SER A 197 -9.69 -34.86 1.05
CA SER A 197 -8.87 -35.58 2.06
C SER A 197 -8.29 -37.00 1.84
N GLY A 198 -7.90 -37.50 0.64
CA GLY A 198 -7.36 -38.89 0.50
C GLY A 198 -6.25 -39.09 -0.54
N ILE A 199 -5.46 -40.18 -0.44
CA ILE A 199 -4.28 -40.50 -1.27
C ILE A 199 -4.55 -41.65 -2.27
N GLY A 200 -4.32 -41.43 -3.57
CA GLY A 200 -4.29 -42.47 -4.62
C GLY A 200 -4.19 -41.87 -6.04
N GLU A 201 -3.10 -42.17 -6.74
CA GLU A 201 -2.64 -41.59 -8.03
C GLU A 201 -3.35 -42.22 -9.26
N ILE A 202 -3.39 -41.55 -10.42
CA ILE A 202 -3.85 -42.15 -11.69
C ILE A 202 -2.85 -41.80 -12.81
N GLU A 203 -1.86 -42.66 -13.02
CA GLU A 203 -0.87 -42.55 -14.09
C GLU A 203 -1.39 -43.13 -15.42
N SER A 204 -1.26 -42.42 -16.54
CA SER A 204 -1.44 -42.99 -17.89
C SER A 204 -0.07 -43.20 -18.57
N MET A 205 0.75 -44.10 -18.02
CA MET A 205 2.11 -44.33 -18.54
C MET A 205 2.12 -45.03 -19.91
N GLY A 206 2.52 -44.31 -20.96
CA GLY A 206 2.60 -44.84 -22.32
C GLY A 206 3.55 -44.10 -23.26
N LYS A 207 4.87 -44.22 -23.08
CA LYS A 207 5.85 -43.73 -24.07
C LYS A 207 5.70 -44.49 -25.40
N ILE A 208 5.17 -43.85 -26.44
CA ILE A 208 4.97 -44.47 -27.76
C ILE A 208 5.87 -43.80 -28.81
N THR A 209 6.78 -44.59 -29.39
CA THR A 209 7.49 -44.24 -30.63
C THR A 209 6.93 -45.13 -31.75
N GLU A 210 6.35 -44.51 -32.79
CA GLU A 210 5.83 -45.16 -34.01
C GLU A 210 4.91 -46.41 -33.84
N SER A 211 3.75 -46.26 -33.18
CA SER A 211 2.49 -46.83 -33.73
C SER A 211 1.25 -46.43 -32.91
N LYS A 212 0.29 -45.76 -33.56
CA LYS A 212 -1.15 -45.62 -33.20
C LYS A 212 -1.54 -46.04 -31.78
N GLY A 213 -1.47 -45.08 -30.85
CA GLY A 213 -1.71 -45.29 -29.43
C GLY A 213 -3.17 -45.43 -29.00
N SER A 214 -3.32 -45.48 -27.68
CA SER A 214 -4.60 -45.64 -26.98
C SER A 214 -5.42 -44.36 -26.98
N SER A 215 -6.73 -44.52 -26.93
CA SER A 215 -7.67 -43.41 -27.07
C SER A 215 -8.97 -43.72 -26.36
N ILE A 216 -9.57 -42.73 -25.70
CA ILE A 216 -10.94 -42.75 -25.18
C ILE A 216 -11.84 -42.12 -26.23
N PHE A 217 -12.81 -42.86 -26.78
CA PHE A 217 -13.74 -42.38 -27.82
C PHE A 217 -15.20 -42.47 -27.37
N ALA A 218 -15.79 -41.35 -26.96
CA ALA A 218 -17.18 -41.31 -26.50
C ALA A 218 -18.17 -40.79 -27.56
N TRP A 219 -19.07 -41.67 -28.03
CA TRP A 219 -20.10 -41.34 -29.02
C TRP A 219 -21.29 -40.55 -28.43
N SER A 220 -21.61 -40.77 -27.15
CA SER A 220 -22.79 -40.17 -26.49
C SER A 220 -22.47 -39.04 -25.48
N GLY A 221 -21.23 -38.99 -24.97
CA GLY A 221 -20.70 -37.99 -24.02
C GLY A 221 -19.85 -38.63 -22.91
N ILE A 222 -18.94 -37.87 -22.28
CA ILE A 222 -18.22 -38.27 -21.06
C ILE A 222 -18.76 -37.43 -19.89
N GLY A 223 -19.01 -38.06 -18.74
CA GLY A 223 -19.53 -37.38 -17.54
C GLY A 223 -18.46 -36.60 -16.78
N ALA A 224 -17.45 -37.31 -16.26
CA ALA A 224 -16.22 -36.75 -15.71
C ALA A 224 -15.16 -37.87 -15.59
N ILE A 225 -13.87 -37.52 -15.69
CA ILE A 225 -12.75 -38.35 -15.27
C ILE A 225 -12.22 -37.70 -13.99
N LYS A 226 -12.11 -38.47 -12.90
CA LYS A 226 -11.65 -37.97 -11.60
C LYS A 226 -10.47 -38.77 -11.07
N GLY A 227 -9.60 -38.11 -10.32
CA GLY A 227 -8.44 -38.70 -9.65
C GLY A 227 -7.88 -37.78 -8.58
N LYS A 228 -6.83 -38.24 -7.89
CA LYS A 228 -6.01 -37.34 -7.07
C LYS A 228 -5.03 -36.59 -7.96
N GLU A 229 -4.24 -37.33 -8.73
CA GLU A 229 -3.35 -36.80 -9.74
C GLU A 229 -3.74 -37.47 -11.05
N LEU A 230 -3.86 -36.70 -12.13
CA LEU A 230 -4.28 -37.18 -13.45
C LEU A 230 -3.19 -36.85 -14.47
N ASP A 231 -2.43 -37.84 -14.94
CA ASP A 231 -1.50 -37.67 -16.06
C ASP A 231 -2.10 -38.22 -17.37
N LEU A 232 -2.10 -37.41 -18.43
CA LEU A 232 -2.77 -37.66 -19.71
C LEU A 232 -1.83 -37.41 -20.90
N ASP A 233 -1.08 -38.42 -21.33
CA ASP A 233 -0.21 -38.39 -22.53
C ASP A 233 -0.83 -39.16 -23.73
N GLY A 234 -2.15 -39.04 -23.91
CA GLY A 234 -2.92 -39.75 -24.94
C GLY A 234 -4.21 -39.03 -25.39
N VAL A 235 -5.05 -39.70 -26.18
CA VAL A 235 -6.22 -39.08 -26.83
C VAL A 235 -7.53 -39.30 -26.04
N VAL A 236 -8.24 -38.22 -25.69
CA VAL A 236 -9.59 -38.24 -25.10
C VAL A 236 -10.54 -37.48 -26.02
N TYR A 237 -11.49 -38.17 -26.64
CA TYR A 237 -12.47 -37.61 -27.58
C TYR A 237 -13.91 -37.83 -27.08
N ALA A 238 -14.74 -36.78 -27.12
CA ALA A 238 -16.16 -36.87 -26.78
C ALA A 238 -17.06 -36.00 -27.69
N TYR A 239 -18.33 -36.40 -27.84
CA TYR A 239 -19.28 -35.61 -28.64
C TYR A 239 -19.94 -34.45 -27.89
N LYS A 240 -20.17 -34.53 -26.57
CA LYS A 240 -21.03 -33.58 -25.81
C LYS A 240 -20.35 -32.78 -24.68
N GLY A 241 -19.07 -32.99 -24.43
CA GLY A 241 -18.36 -32.40 -23.29
C GLY A 241 -17.43 -33.39 -22.60
N ILE A 242 -16.45 -32.86 -21.87
CA ILE A 242 -15.46 -33.59 -21.06
C ILE A 242 -15.27 -32.81 -19.76
N THR A 243 -15.19 -33.50 -18.63
CA THR A 243 -14.72 -32.91 -17.35
C THR A 243 -13.58 -33.75 -16.81
N LEU A 244 -12.49 -33.11 -16.39
CA LEU A 244 -11.34 -33.69 -15.70
C LEU A 244 -11.24 -33.03 -14.32
N GLU A 245 -10.99 -33.80 -13.26
CA GLU A 245 -10.90 -33.30 -11.88
C GLU A 245 -9.81 -34.07 -11.11
N GLY A 246 -8.65 -33.43 -10.92
CA GLY A 246 -7.49 -34.01 -10.25
C GLY A 246 -7.15 -33.23 -8.98
N LYS A 247 -7.40 -33.79 -7.80
CA LYS A 247 -7.23 -33.12 -6.51
C LYS A 247 -5.85 -32.45 -6.33
N ASP A 248 -4.77 -33.21 -6.37
CA ASP A 248 -3.39 -32.77 -6.19
C ASP A 248 -2.70 -32.44 -7.54
N GLY A 249 -3.38 -32.63 -8.68
CA GLY A 249 -2.92 -32.10 -9.96
C GLY A 249 -3.57 -32.71 -11.21
N VAL A 250 -3.47 -32.01 -12.33
CA VAL A 250 -3.80 -32.52 -13.68
C VAL A 250 -2.68 -32.15 -14.66
N VAL A 251 -1.98 -33.15 -15.18
CA VAL A 251 -0.96 -33.00 -16.22
C VAL A 251 -1.50 -33.51 -17.55
N ILE A 252 -1.38 -32.70 -18.60
CA ILE A 252 -1.65 -33.09 -19.98
C ILE A 252 -0.31 -33.11 -20.70
N GLY A 253 0.16 -34.30 -21.04
CA GLY A 253 1.46 -34.53 -21.67
C GLY A 253 1.56 -33.96 -23.09
N LYS A 254 2.76 -34.03 -23.69
CA LYS A 254 3.04 -33.42 -25.01
C LYS A 254 2.32 -34.14 -26.16
N GLU A 255 2.01 -35.42 -25.98
CA GLU A 255 1.20 -36.20 -26.93
C GLU A 255 -0.29 -36.23 -26.53
N GLY A 256 -0.65 -35.56 -25.42
CA GLY A 256 -2.01 -35.44 -24.92
C GLY A 256 -2.91 -34.62 -25.85
N LEU A 257 -4.06 -35.19 -26.23
CA LEU A 257 -5.09 -34.52 -27.03
C LEU A 257 -6.47 -34.74 -26.39
N ILE A 258 -7.11 -33.67 -25.96
CA ILE A 258 -8.47 -33.68 -25.44
C ILE A 258 -9.37 -32.93 -26.43
N GLU A 259 -10.40 -33.57 -26.99
CA GLU A 259 -11.28 -33.01 -28.02
C GLU A 259 -12.77 -33.23 -27.69
N SER A 260 -13.56 -32.15 -27.67
CA SER A 260 -15.00 -32.19 -27.44
C SER A 260 -15.77 -31.49 -28.57
N LYS A 261 -16.48 -32.27 -29.40
CA LYS A 261 -17.05 -31.77 -30.67
C LYS A 261 -18.25 -30.83 -30.53
N ARG A 262 -19.08 -30.95 -29.48
CA ARG A 262 -20.28 -30.11 -29.25
C ARG A 262 -20.49 -29.73 -27.78
N GLY A 263 -19.43 -29.68 -26.98
CA GLY A 263 -19.54 -29.28 -25.59
C GLY A 263 -18.24 -28.73 -25.02
N VAL A 264 -18.34 -28.23 -23.80
CA VAL A 264 -17.23 -27.64 -23.05
C VAL A 264 -16.28 -28.72 -22.55
N VAL A 265 -14.98 -28.43 -22.54
CA VAL A 265 -13.96 -29.17 -21.79
C VAL A 265 -13.69 -28.42 -20.49
N SER A 266 -13.92 -29.05 -19.34
CA SER A 266 -13.56 -28.50 -18.03
C SER A 266 -12.41 -29.31 -17.43
N VAL A 267 -11.39 -28.63 -16.91
CA VAL A 267 -10.29 -29.21 -16.14
C VAL A 267 -10.25 -28.51 -14.79
N LYS A 268 -10.19 -29.29 -13.70
CA LYS A 268 -10.23 -28.77 -12.33
C LYS A 268 -9.16 -29.40 -11.46
N SER A 269 -8.59 -28.61 -10.54
CA SER A 269 -7.68 -29.10 -9.51
C SER A 269 -7.86 -28.36 -8.19
N ASP A 270 -7.43 -28.96 -7.07
CA ASP A 270 -7.15 -28.19 -5.86
C ASP A 270 -5.71 -27.61 -5.91
N ASP A 271 -4.83 -28.04 -6.82
CA ASP A 271 -3.39 -27.67 -6.82
C ASP A 271 -2.87 -27.18 -8.20
N GLU A 272 -2.22 -28.03 -9.02
CA GLU A 272 -1.61 -27.64 -10.31
C GLU A 272 -2.40 -28.19 -11.52
N ILE A 273 -2.61 -27.36 -12.55
CA ILE A 273 -3.03 -27.80 -13.90
C ILE A 273 -1.94 -27.45 -14.90
N LEU A 274 -1.27 -28.46 -15.47
CA LEU A 274 -0.17 -28.31 -16.40
C LEU A 274 -0.52 -28.84 -17.79
N ASN A 275 -0.73 -27.96 -18.77
CA ASN A 275 -1.00 -28.35 -20.15
C ASN A 275 0.21 -28.20 -21.07
N LYS A 276 0.70 -29.31 -21.60
CA LYS A 276 1.75 -29.38 -22.64
C LYS A 276 1.25 -29.89 -23.98
N GLY A 277 0.00 -30.34 -24.05
CA GLY A 277 -0.64 -30.95 -25.22
C GLY A 277 -1.63 -30.03 -25.90
N VAL A 278 -2.73 -30.60 -26.39
CA VAL A 278 -3.83 -29.90 -27.08
C VAL A 278 -5.16 -30.15 -26.38
N VAL A 279 -5.88 -29.07 -26.06
CA VAL A 279 -7.23 -29.11 -25.48
C VAL A 279 -8.19 -28.34 -26.38
N GLU A 280 -9.20 -29.00 -26.93
CA GLU A 280 -10.13 -28.44 -27.91
C GLU A 280 -11.58 -28.74 -27.52
N GLY A 281 -12.45 -27.72 -27.56
CA GLY A 281 -13.87 -27.86 -27.25
C GLY A 281 -14.70 -26.74 -27.87
N VAL A 282 -16.02 -26.78 -27.66
CA VAL A 282 -16.89 -25.61 -27.95
C VAL A 282 -16.48 -24.43 -27.05
N GLY A 283 -16.21 -24.72 -25.79
CA GLY A 283 -15.49 -23.86 -24.84
C GLY A 283 -14.50 -24.69 -24.02
N VAL A 284 -13.54 -24.04 -23.36
CA VAL A 284 -12.57 -24.69 -22.46
C VAL A 284 -12.45 -23.90 -21.16
N MET A 285 -12.44 -24.60 -20.02
CA MET A 285 -12.22 -24.03 -18.69
C MET A 285 -11.13 -24.82 -17.97
N MET A 286 -10.14 -24.12 -17.41
CA MET A 286 -9.17 -24.65 -16.44
C MET A 286 -9.32 -23.84 -15.16
N ASP A 287 -9.51 -24.52 -14.03
CA ASP A 287 -9.99 -23.91 -12.79
C ASP A 287 -9.33 -24.60 -11.59
N SER A 288 -8.31 -23.97 -11.02
CA SER A 288 -7.54 -24.51 -9.89
C SER A 288 -7.66 -23.66 -8.62
N LYS A 289 -7.46 -24.26 -7.45
CA LYS A 289 -7.32 -23.49 -6.20
C LYS A 289 -5.89 -23.03 -5.95
N GLY A 290 -4.88 -23.80 -6.37
CA GLY A 290 -3.47 -23.51 -6.08
C GLY A 290 -3.09 -23.73 -4.61
N ASP A 291 -3.48 -24.87 -4.03
CA ASP A 291 -3.23 -25.20 -2.62
C ASP A 291 -1.71 -25.37 -2.27
N ASP A 292 -0.81 -25.73 -3.21
CA ASP A 292 0.64 -25.65 -2.98
C ASP A 292 1.17 -24.22 -3.27
N PRO A 293 1.65 -23.44 -2.28
CA PRO A 293 2.20 -22.10 -2.50
C PRO A 293 3.52 -22.08 -3.31
N TYR A 294 4.08 -23.22 -3.69
CA TYR A 294 5.28 -23.33 -4.53
C TYR A 294 4.99 -23.71 -5.99
N SER A 295 3.74 -24.03 -6.35
CA SER A 295 3.33 -24.43 -7.71
C SER A 295 2.72 -23.26 -8.50
N LEU A 296 2.70 -23.38 -9.84
CA LEU A 296 1.81 -22.59 -10.69
C LEU A 296 0.44 -23.28 -10.68
N ALA A 297 -0.62 -22.56 -10.32
CA ALA A 297 -1.95 -23.17 -10.21
C ALA A 297 -2.52 -23.59 -11.59
N VAL A 298 -2.18 -22.84 -12.64
CA VAL A 298 -2.35 -23.26 -14.04
C VAL A 298 -1.13 -22.84 -14.86
N GLU A 299 -0.46 -23.78 -15.52
CA GLU A 299 0.63 -23.54 -16.48
C GLU A 299 0.26 -24.11 -17.86
N ASN A 300 0.26 -23.27 -18.90
CA ASN A 300 0.01 -23.70 -20.28
C ASN A 300 1.25 -23.49 -21.17
N GLU A 301 2.00 -24.57 -21.43
CA GLU A 301 2.97 -24.68 -22.53
C GLU A 301 2.29 -25.04 -23.87
N GLY A 302 1.08 -25.61 -23.80
CA GLY A 302 0.36 -26.25 -24.90
C GLY A 302 -0.57 -25.35 -25.72
N THR A 303 -1.52 -25.96 -26.44
CA THR A 303 -2.55 -25.24 -27.20
C THR A 303 -3.94 -25.50 -26.63
N ILE A 304 -4.69 -24.44 -26.34
CA ILE A 304 -6.08 -24.50 -25.91
C ILE A 304 -6.96 -23.83 -26.97
N ARG A 305 -8.04 -24.49 -27.41
CA ARG A 305 -8.95 -24.00 -28.46
C ARG A 305 -10.41 -24.10 -28.04
N ALA A 306 -11.12 -22.97 -28.12
CA ALA A 306 -12.57 -22.89 -28.00
C ALA A 306 -13.19 -22.50 -29.36
N LEU A 307 -14.01 -23.38 -29.92
CA LEU A 307 -14.63 -23.24 -31.24
C LEU A 307 -16.16 -23.29 -31.10
N GLY A 308 -16.77 -22.14 -30.79
CA GLY A 308 -18.17 -22.02 -30.42
C GLY A 308 -19.20 -22.19 -31.55
N GLU A 309 -18.77 -22.15 -32.83
CA GLU A 309 -19.64 -22.19 -34.03
C GLU A 309 -20.81 -21.16 -34.05
N GLY A 310 -20.78 -20.11 -33.22
CA GLY A 310 -21.83 -19.08 -33.12
C GLY A 310 -22.86 -19.34 -32.02
N SER A 311 -22.47 -20.10 -30.99
CA SER A 311 -23.32 -20.48 -29.85
C SER A 311 -23.25 -19.52 -28.66
N GLY A 312 -22.27 -18.61 -28.64
CA GLY A 312 -21.92 -17.80 -27.47
C GLY A 312 -20.93 -18.48 -26.50
N GLU A 313 -20.63 -19.77 -26.70
CA GLU A 313 -19.81 -20.60 -25.80
C GLU A 313 -18.34 -20.72 -26.24
N GLY A 314 -17.95 -20.02 -27.31
CA GLY A 314 -16.57 -19.96 -27.83
C GLY A 314 -15.59 -19.24 -26.89
N LYS A 315 -15.35 -19.82 -25.72
CA LYS A 315 -14.59 -19.20 -24.60
C LYS A 315 -13.48 -20.08 -24.07
N VAL A 316 -12.33 -19.49 -23.77
CA VAL A 316 -11.27 -20.09 -22.93
C VAL A 316 -11.23 -19.35 -21.60
N ILE A 317 -11.32 -20.07 -20.48
CA ILE A 317 -11.31 -19.50 -19.14
C ILE A 317 -10.21 -20.20 -18.33
N LEU A 318 -9.20 -19.47 -17.86
CA LEU A 318 -8.16 -19.96 -16.97
C LEU A 318 -8.27 -19.26 -15.61
N LYS A 319 -8.41 -20.03 -14.53
CA LYS A 319 -8.71 -19.53 -13.18
C LYS A 319 -7.81 -20.14 -12.12
N ALA A 320 -7.37 -19.30 -11.19
CA ALA A 320 -6.70 -19.71 -9.97
C ALA A 320 -7.22 -18.92 -8.75
N GLU A 321 -7.61 -19.60 -7.66
CA GLU A 321 -7.97 -18.92 -6.41
C GLU A 321 -6.74 -18.33 -5.69
N GLN A 322 -5.62 -19.05 -5.73
CA GLN A 322 -4.31 -18.66 -5.17
C GLN A 322 -3.22 -18.70 -6.26
N ASN A 323 -2.01 -18.22 -5.93
CA ASN A 323 -0.83 -18.23 -6.80
C ASN A 323 -1.03 -17.55 -8.18
N ALA A 324 -0.82 -18.29 -9.27
CA ALA A 324 -0.60 -17.76 -10.61
C ALA A 324 -1.21 -18.63 -11.72
N VAL A 325 -1.63 -17.97 -12.79
CA VAL A 325 -1.85 -18.57 -14.12
C VAL A 325 -0.75 -18.05 -15.04
N GLN A 326 0.00 -18.95 -15.68
CA GLN A 326 1.04 -18.63 -16.65
C GLN A 326 0.75 -19.31 -18.00
N ASP A 327 0.70 -18.51 -19.07
CA ASP A 327 0.59 -19.00 -20.45
C ASP A 327 1.87 -18.68 -21.23
N GLU A 328 2.55 -19.73 -21.68
CA GLU A 328 3.65 -19.69 -22.67
C GLU A 328 3.24 -20.25 -24.04
N GLY A 329 2.01 -20.77 -24.12
CA GLY A 329 1.50 -21.53 -25.25
C GLY A 329 0.59 -20.71 -26.18
N LYS A 330 -0.57 -21.30 -26.51
CA LYS A 330 -1.55 -20.71 -27.43
C LYS A 330 -2.97 -20.85 -26.91
N LEU A 331 -3.64 -19.72 -26.68
CA LEU A 331 -5.07 -19.64 -26.37
C LEU A 331 -5.81 -19.14 -27.60
N ILE A 332 -6.71 -19.95 -28.16
CA ILE A 332 -7.47 -19.62 -29.37
C ILE A 332 -8.96 -19.67 -29.07
N ALA A 333 -9.69 -18.58 -29.31
CA ALA A 333 -11.15 -18.56 -29.15
C ALA A 333 -11.87 -18.02 -30.39
N ARG A 334 -12.90 -18.72 -30.87
CA ARG A 334 -13.73 -18.37 -32.02
C ARG A 334 -15.19 -18.64 -31.69
N ASP A 335 -16.10 -17.79 -32.16
CA ASP A 335 -17.53 -18.05 -32.10
C ASP A 335 -18.21 -17.68 -33.42
N GLY A 336 -18.29 -18.66 -34.32
CA GLY A 336 -18.80 -18.47 -35.69
C GLY A 336 -17.84 -17.63 -36.53
N ASP A 337 -18.40 -16.65 -37.26
CA ASP A 337 -17.59 -15.65 -37.99
C ASP A 337 -17.04 -14.55 -37.05
N THR A 338 -17.43 -14.49 -35.77
CA THR A 338 -16.91 -13.55 -34.77
C THR A 338 -15.82 -14.16 -33.89
N GLY A 339 -14.97 -13.31 -33.31
CA GLY A 339 -13.97 -13.73 -32.34
C GLY A 339 -14.58 -14.21 -31.03
N GLY A 340 -13.95 -15.19 -30.38
CA GLY A 340 -14.39 -15.72 -29.09
C GLY A 340 -13.95 -14.87 -27.89
N GLU A 341 -14.03 -15.44 -26.70
CA GLU A 341 -13.60 -14.81 -25.45
C GLU A 341 -12.45 -15.58 -24.78
N VAL A 342 -11.48 -14.86 -24.20
CA VAL A 342 -10.43 -15.44 -23.33
C VAL A 342 -10.41 -14.67 -22.01
N GLU A 343 -10.57 -15.37 -20.89
CA GLU A 343 -10.51 -14.82 -19.53
C GLU A 343 -9.41 -15.52 -18.74
N ILE A 344 -8.45 -14.75 -18.22
CA ILE A 344 -7.46 -15.20 -17.24
C ILE A 344 -7.72 -14.43 -15.94
N ASN A 345 -7.95 -15.16 -14.85
CA ASN A 345 -8.30 -14.58 -13.55
C ASN A 345 -7.55 -15.30 -12.42
N ALA A 346 -6.53 -14.66 -11.86
CA ALA A 346 -5.65 -15.20 -10.84
C ALA A 346 -4.90 -14.07 -10.10
N PRO A 347 -4.39 -14.26 -8.87
CA PRO A 347 -3.58 -13.24 -8.19
C PRO A 347 -2.38 -12.77 -9.02
N TRP A 348 -1.78 -13.68 -9.81
CA TRP A 348 -0.85 -13.36 -10.90
C TRP A 348 -1.38 -13.91 -12.23
N ALA A 349 -1.74 -13.02 -13.15
CA ALA A 349 -2.15 -13.36 -14.52
C ALA A 349 -1.03 -13.03 -15.50
N VAL A 350 -0.33 -14.04 -16.01
CA VAL A 350 0.95 -13.87 -16.73
C VAL A 350 0.90 -14.47 -18.13
N LEU A 351 1.19 -13.66 -19.14
CA LEU A 351 1.62 -14.12 -20.47
C LEU A 351 3.13 -13.91 -20.57
N TRP A 352 3.88 -14.99 -20.82
CA TRP A 352 5.35 -14.94 -20.86
C TRP A 352 5.91 -16.02 -21.79
N GLY A 353 7.15 -15.88 -22.25
CA GLY A 353 7.82 -16.97 -22.99
C GLY A 353 7.39 -17.18 -24.45
N LYS A 354 6.57 -16.26 -25.01
CA LYS A 354 5.87 -16.29 -26.33
C LYS A 354 4.44 -16.84 -26.27
N GLY A 355 3.75 -16.65 -25.15
CA GLY A 355 2.32 -16.85 -25.03
C GLY A 355 1.55 -16.04 -26.08
N THR A 356 0.53 -16.67 -26.68
CA THR A 356 -0.29 -16.04 -27.73
C THR A 356 -1.78 -16.25 -27.50
N VAL A 357 -2.49 -15.13 -27.36
CA VAL A 357 -3.95 -15.09 -27.22
C VAL A 357 -4.55 -14.60 -28.53
N ASP A 358 -5.13 -15.50 -29.32
CA ASP A 358 -5.73 -15.20 -30.62
C ASP A 358 -7.25 -15.34 -30.55
N VAL A 359 -7.95 -14.20 -30.49
CA VAL A 359 -9.42 -14.10 -30.52
C VAL A 359 -9.93 -13.36 -31.76
N ARG A 360 -9.19 -13.41 -32.88
CA ARG A 360 -9.65 -12.81 -34.14
C ARG A 360 -10.95 -13.40 -34.63
N GLY A 361 -11.79 -12.57 -35.24
CA GLY A 361 -12.94 -13.03 -36.02
C GLY A 361 -12.87 -12.52 -37.45
N LYS A 362 -13.63 -13.16 -38.33
CA LYS A 362 -13.76 -12.76 -39.73
C LYS A 362 -14.60 -11.49 -39.89
N ASP A 363 -15.72 -11.46 -39.17
CA ASP A 363 -16.77 -10.43 -39.24
C ASP A 363 -16.81 -9.52 -37.98
N GLY A 364 -15.85 -9.68 -37.06
CA GLY A 364 -15.69 -8.87 -35.84
C GLY A 364 -14.71 -9.49 -34.85
N GLY A 365 -13.87 -8.69 -34.21
CA GLY A 365 -12.89 -9.14 -33.22
C GLY A 365 -13.48 -9.62 -31.90
N GLY A 366 -12.77 -10.52 -31.21
CA GLY A 366 -13.21 -11.12 -29.94
C GLY A 366 -12.88 -10.31 -28.69
N LYS A 367 -12.90 -10.96 -27.54
CA LYS A 367 -12.70 -10.33 -26.23
C LYS A 367 -11.61 -11.02 -25.42
N VAL A 368 -10.75 -10.24 -24.76
CA VAL A 368 -9.73 -10.74 -23.82
C VAL A 368 -9.82 -9.99 -22.50
N ILE A 369 -9.84 -10.71 -21.38
CA ILE A 369 -9.74 -10.19 -20.02
C ILE A 369 -8.55 -10.87 -19.33
N LEU A 370 -7.60 -10.08 -18.82
CA LEU A 370 -6.64 -10.50 -17.80
C LEU A 370 -6.97 -9.73 -16.52
N GLN A 371 -7.13 -10.41 -15.39
CA GLN A 371 -7.40 -9.75 -14.11
C GLN A 371 -6.76 -10.46 -12.91
N GLY A 372 -6.37 -9.69 -11.89
CA GLY A 372 -5.60 -10.20 -10.75
C GLY A 372 -5.10 -9.13 -9.79
N THR A 373 -4.16 -9.46 -8.92
CA THR A 373 -3.34 -8.47 -8.19
C THR A 373 -2.19 -7.99 -9.08
N ASN A 374 -1.61 -8.87 -9.88
CA ASN A 374 -0.56 -8.56 -10.85
C ASN A 374 -0.96 -9.09 -12.23
N ALA A 375 -0.85 -8.27 -13.27
CA ALA A 375 -1.05 -8.69 -14.66
C ALA A 375 0.17 -8.33 -15.51
N VAL A 376 0.75 -9.33 -16.18
CA VAL A 376 1.99 -9.18 -16.97
C VAL A 376 1.78 -9.70 -18.39
N VAL A 377 2.15 -8.89 -19.38
CA VAL A 377 2.29 -9.32 -20.78
C VAL A 377 3.72 -9.05 -21.23
N GLY A 378 4.51 -10.13 -21.32
CA GLY A 378 5.93 -10.08 -21.66
C GLY A 378 6.25 -9.62 -23.09
N PRO A 379 7.53 -9.35 -23.41
CA PRO A 379 7.92 -8.57 -24.58
C PRO A 379 7.84 -9.31 -25.92
N GLN A 380 7.66 -10.63 -25.89
CA GLN A 380 7.48 -11.46 -27.11
C GLN A 380 6.04 -11.93 -27.28
N ASP A 381 5.18 -11.61 -26.30
CA ASP A 381 3.83 -12.14 -26.16
C ASP A 381 2.84 -11.26 -26.93
N VAL A 382 1.74 -11.87 -27.39
CA VAL A 382 0.78 -11.23 -28.31
C VAL A 382 -0.65 -11.53 -27.89
N ILE A 383 -1.44 -10.46 -27.68
CA ILE A 383 -2.89 -10.52 -27.58
C ILE A 383 -3.47 -9.93 -28.86
N GLU A 384 -4.23 -10.73 -29.60
CA GLU A 384 -4.68 -10.43 -30.97
C GLU A 384 -6.19 -10.67 -31.10
N ALA A 385 -6.92 -9.56 -31.10
CA ALA A 385 -8.37 -9.45 -31.12
C ALA A 385 -8.90 -8.66 -32.34
N SER A 386 -8.15 -8.61 -33.45
CA SER A 386 -8.55 -7.91 -34.67
C SER A 386 -9.70 -8.59 -35.42
N ALA A 387 -10.44 -7.82 -36.21
CA ALA A 387 -11.27 -8.37 -37.29
C ALA A 387 -10.42 -8.59 -38.57
N VAL A 388 -10.74 -9.63 -39.34
CA VAL A 388 -9.94 -10.03 -40.52
C VAL A 388 -10.52 -9.48 -41.83
N ASP A 389 -11.79 -9.77 -42.13
CA ASP A 389 -12.42 -9.33 -43.38
C ASP A 389 -13.19 -8.03 -43.16
N LYS A 390 -14.21 -8.02 -42.29
CA LYS A 390 -15.05 -6.85 -42.00
C LYS A 390 -15.42 -6.81 -40.52
N GLY A 391 -16.05 -5.72 -40.08
CA GLY A 391 -16.42 -5.51 -38.69
C GLY A 391 -15.31 -4.88 -37.86
N ASN A 392 -15.67 -4.50 -36.63
CA ASN A 392 -14.79 -3.75 -35.74
C ASN A 392 -13.75 -4.65 -35.07
N GLY A 393 -12.63 -4.06 -34.68
CA GLY A 393 -11.69 -4.68 -33.75
C GLY A 393 -12.34 -5.00 -32.41
N GLY A 394 -11.79 -6.01 -31.73
CA GLY A 394 -12.30 -6.55 -30.48
C GLY A 394 -12.00 -5.71 -29.24
N GLN A 395 -12.13 -6.32 -28.07
CA GLN A 395 -11.84 -5.71 -26.78
C GLN A 395 -10.71 -6.45 -26.06
N ILE A 396 -9.70 -5.71 -25.60
CA ILE A 396 -8.68 -6.20 -24.66
C ILE A 396 -8.83 -5.40 -23.37
N ARG A 397 -8.98 -6.08 -22.22
CA ARG A 397 -9.01 -5.46 -20.89
C ARG A 397 -8.00 -6.15 -19.99
N ILE A 398 -7.14 -5.36 -19.35
CA ILE A 398 -6.19 -5.81 -18.33
C ILE A 398 -6.47 -5.00 -17.07
N LEU A 399 -6.86 -5.66 -15.99
CA LEU A 399 -7.33 -5.04 -14.74
C LEU A 399 -6.62 -5.69 -13.54
N ALA A 400 -5.63 -5.01 -12.99
CA ALA A 400 -4.91 -5.51 -11.81
C ALA A 400 -4.57 -4.38 -10.82
N ASP A 401 -3.94 -4.73 -9.70
CA ASP A 401 -3.35 -3.70 -8.82
C ASP A 401 -2.05 -3.17 -9.45
N ASN A 402 -1.21 -4.07 -9.96
CA ASN A 402 -0.01 -3.74 -10.73
C ASN A 402 -0.16 -4.31 -12.16
N THR A 403 -0.23 -3.44 -13.16
CA THR A 403 -0.32 -3.83 -14.58
C THR A 403 0.98 -3.49 -15.31
N THR A 404 1.61 -4.47 -15.96
CA THR A 404 2.83 -4.27 -16.76
C THR A 404 2.72 -4.92 -18.14
N VAL A 405 2.72 -4.12 -19.20
CA VAL A 405 2.55 -4.57 -20.59
C VAL A 405 3.71 -4.12 -21.45
N VAL A 406 4.57 -5.06 -21.82
CA VAL A 406 5.70 -4.85 -22.76
C VAL A 406 5.54 -5.61 -24.07
N GLY A 407 4.51 -6.45 -24.19
CA GLY A 407 4.15 -7.19 -25.42
C GLY A 407 3.27 -6.43 -26.40
N ASN A 408 2.60 -7.17 -27.30
CA ASN A 408 1.82 -6.62 -28.40
C ASN A 408 0.30 -6.80 -28.16
N LEU A 409 -0.46 -5.71 -28.21
CA LEU A 409 -1.92 -5.69 -28.11
C LEU A 409 -2.53 -5.22 -29.44
N LEU A 410 -3.23 -6.12 -30.13
CA LEU A 410 -3.71 -5.92 -31.50
C LEU A 410 -5.24 -6.02 -31.54
N ALA A 411 -5.92 -5.00 -32.07
CA ALA A 411 -7.38 -4.94 -32.16
C ALA A 411 -7.83 -4.08 -33.36
N ASN A 412 -7.38 -4.43 -34.57
CA ASN A 412 -7.72 -3.69 -35.79
C ASN A 412 -9.14 -3.96 -36.28
N GLY A 413 -9.71 -2.98 -36.99
CA GLY A 413 -10.89 -3.18 -37.83
C GLY A 413 -10.58 -3.97 -39.11
N GLY A 414 -11.59 -4.67 -39.65
CA GLY A 414 -11.42 -5.52 -40.84
C GLY A 414 -11.05 -4.75 -42.11
N LYS A 415 -10.30 -5.41 -42.99
CA LYS A 415 -9.73 -4.84 -44.24
C LYS A 415 -10.79 -4.26 -45.19
N ASP A 416 -11.96 -4.87 -45.26
CA ASP A 416 -13.08 -4.50 -46.14
C ASP A 416 -14.04 -3.50 -45.47
N GLY A 417 -13.84 -3.19 -44.17
CA GLY A 417 -14.55 -2.14 -43.45
C GLY A 417 -14.81 -2.46 -41.97
N GLY A 418 -14.54 -1.48 -41.11
CA GLY A 418 -14.75 -1.54 -39.65
C GLY A 418 -13.83 -0.57 -38.91
N SER A 419 -14.19 -0.18 -37.69
CA SER A 419 -13.37 0.68 -36.82
C SER A 419 -12.36 -0.13 -36.01
N GLY A 420 -11.33 0.52 -35.49
CA GLY A 420 -10.44 -0.05 -34.48
C GLY A 420 -11.18 -0.46 -33.19
N GLY A 421 -10.61 -1.41 -32.46
CA GLY A 421 -11.17 -1.97 -31.23
C GLY A 421 -10.93 -1.11 -29.98
N ARG A 422 -11.12 -1.71 -28.80
CA ARG A 422 -10.97 -1.07 -27.50
C ARG A 422 -9.92 -1.77 -26.64
N ILE A 423 -8.94 -1.04 -26.14
CA ILE A 423 -7.88 -1.55 -25.26
C ILE A 423 -7.92 -0.76 -23.96
N LEU A 424 -8.13 -1.45 -22.84
CA LEU A 424 -8.22 -0.87 -21.50
C LEU A 424 -7.14 -1.50 -20.61
N LEU A 425 -6.25 -0.67 -20.07
CA LEU A 425 -5.26 -1.04 -19.06
C LEU A 425 -5.59 -0.30 -17.76
N GLU A 426 -5.83 -1.05 -16.70
CA GLU A 426 -6.26 -0.53 -15.40
C GLU A 426 -5.32 -1.06 -14.29
N GLY A 427 -4.88 -0.17 -13.41
CA GLY A 427 -3.95 -0.45 -12.30
C GLY A 427 -4.39 0.24 -11.01
N LEU A 428 -4.56 -0.44 -9.87
CA LEU A 428 -4.76 0.30 -8.61
C LEU A 428 -3.46 1.02 -8.18
N ASN A 429 -2.36 0.29 -8.03
CA ASN A 429 -1.09 0.84 -7.56
C ASN A 429 -0.22 1.41 -8.68
N GLN A 430 -0.21 0.80 -9.87
CA GLN A 430 0.54 1.31 -11.04
C GLN A 430 0.05 0.71 -12.36
N ALA A 431 0.28 1.41 -13.48
CA ALA A 431 0.10 0.88 -14.83
C ALA A 431 1.25 1.28 -15.78
N ASP A 432 2.00 0.29 -16.25
CA ASP A 432 3.17 0.47 -17.13
C ASP A 432 2.92 -0.13 -18.52
N PHE A 433 3.16 0.65 -19.57
CA PHE A 433 3.08 0.23 -20.97
C PHE A 433 4.35 0.60 -21.76
N GLY A 434 5.15 -0.42 -22.11
CA GLY A 434 6.34 -0.29 -22.95
C GLY A 434 6.23 -1.01 -24.31
N GLY A 435 5.09 -1.64 -24.59
CA GLY A 435 4.90 -2.54 -25.73
C GLY A 435 4.44 -1.89 -27.04
N LYS A 436 3.67 -2.63 -27.84
CA LYS A 436 2.97 -2.10 -29.03
C LYS A 436 1.45 -2.26 -28.90
N ILE A 437 0.72 -1.17 -29.05
CA ILE A 437 -0.73 -1.15 -29.26
C ILE A 437 -1.00 -0.83 -30.73
N LEU A 438 -1.88 -1.61 -31.36
CA LEU A 438 -2.40 -1.35 -32.70
C LEU A 438 -3.90 -1.64 -32.72
N ALA A 439 -4.70 -0.58 -32.75
CA ALA A 439 -6.15 -0.65 -32.91
C ALA A 439 -6.59 0.38 -33.95
N SER A 440 -6.14 0.20 -35.19
CA SER A 440 -6.42 1.10 -36.31
C SER A 440 -7.54 0.57 -37.21
N ALA A 441 -8.15 1.45 -37.99
CA ALA A 441 -9.04 1.07 -39.08
C ALA A 441 -8.28 0.99 -40.40
N GLN A 442 -8.63 0.04 -41.26
CA GLN A 442 -7.95 -0.16 -42.55
C GLN A 442 -8.65 0.58 -43.70
N SER A 443 -9.99 0.56 -43.77
CA SER A 443 -10.74 1.06 -44.93
C SER A 443 -11.55 2.35 -44.68
N LYS A 444 -12.76 2.26 -44.10
CA LYS A 444 -13.66 3.43 -43.90
C LYS A 444 -14.03 3.73 -42.45
N GLY A 445 -13.55 2.92 -41.50
CA GLY A 445 -13.84 3.08 -40.07
C GLY A 445 -12.92 4.09 -39.38
N GLU A 446 -13.23 4.37 -38.13
CA GLU A 446 -12.49 5.26 -37.23
C GLU A 446 -11.37 4.50 -36.52
N GLY A 447 -10.33 5.21 -36.06
CA GLY A 447 -9.34 4.65 -35.16
C GLY A 447 -9.96 4.15 -33.84
N GLY A 448 -9.31 3.19 -33.19
CA GLY A 448 -9.77 2.58 -31.94
C GLY A 448 -9.63 3.47 -30.71
N MET A 449 -10.02 2.93 -29.56
CA MET A 449 -9.93 3.58 -28.26
C MET A 449 -8.94 2.87 -27.36
N VAL A 450 -8.01 3.62 -26.77
CA VAL A 450 -7.08 3.16 -25.73
C VAL A 450 -7.32 3.96 -24.47
N SER A 451 -7.50 3.28 -23.34
CA SER A 451 -7.54 3.91 -22.03
C SER A 451 -6.53 3.25 -21.10
N ILE A 452 -5.62 4.03 -20.51
CA ILE A 452 -4.66 3.58 -19.50
C ILE A 452 -4.96 4.37 -18.22
N VAL A 453 -5.31 3.69 -17.14
CA VAL A 453 -5.85 4.32 -15.92
C VAL A 453 -5.17 3.72 -14.69
N SER A 454 -4.66 4.57 -13.80
CA SER A 454 -4.28 4.15 -12.45
C SER A 454 -4.64 5.16 -11.37
N VAL A 455 -4.84 4.71 -10.13
CA VAL A 455 -4.88 5.62 -8.96
C VAL A 455 -3.48 5.87 -8.37
N GLY A 456 -2.45 5.16 -8.84
CA GLY A 456 -1.04 5.49 -8.65
C GLY A 456 -0.40 6.06 -9.92
N PRO A 457 0.94 5.95 -10.07
CA PRO A 457 1.65 6.45 -11.24
C PRO A 457 1.41 5.61 -12.51
N VAL A 458 1.64 6.25 -13.66
CA VAL A 458 1.49 5.66 -14.99
C VAL A 458 2.72 5.95 -15.86
N VAL A 459 3.28 4.92 -16.49
CA VAL A 459 4.42 5.05 -17.43
C VAL A 459 4.05 4.50 -18.80
N VAL A 460 4.20 5.30 -19.86
CA VAL A 460 3.81 4.93 -21.23
C VAL A 460 4.94 5.27 -22.21
N ASP A 461 5.86 4.33 -22.43
CA ASP A 461 7.01 4.45 -23.34
C ASP A 461 6.84 3.67 -24.66
N GLY A 462 5.74 2.93 -24.81
CA GLY A 462 5.48 2.06 -25.94
C GLY A 462 5.06 2.77 -27.25
N LYS A 463 4.76 1.97 -28.27
CA LYS A 463 4.22 2.45 -29.55
C LYS A 463 2.71 2.30 -29.61
N ILE A 464 1.99 3.34 -30.05
CA ILE A 464 0.52 3.36 -30.13
C ILE A 464 0.09 3.73 -31.56
N GLU A 465 -0.70 2.86 -32.22
CA GLU A 465 -1.20 3.06 -33.59
C GLU A 465 -2.74 2.98 -33.61
N LEU A 466 -3.41 4.13 -33.74
CA LEU A 466 -4.88 4.30 -33.76
C LEU A 466 -5.32 5.16 -34.97
N HIS A 467 -4.77 4.90 -36.15
CA HIS A 467 -5.09 5.70 -37.32
C HIS A 467 -6.48 5.37 -37.89
N GLY A 468 -7.10 6.37 -38.50
CA GLY A 468 -8.35 6.22 -39.25
C GLY A 468 -8.16 5.41 -40.53
N GLY A 469 -9.25 4.81 -41.01
CA GLY A 469 -9.28 4.05 -42.26
C GLY A 469 -9.00 4.94 -43.48
N GLU A 470 -8.28 4.39 -44.46
CA GLU A 470 -7.69 5.15 -45.58
C GLU A 470 -8.67 6.11 -46.28
N GLU A 471 -9.93 5.76 -46.52
CA GLU A 471 -10.82 6.64 -47.30
C GLU A 471 -11.29 7.89 -46.53
N LYS A 472 -11.78 7.71 -45.30
CA LYS A 472 -12.56 8.73 -44.57
C LYS A 472 -12.47 8.64 -43.05
N GLY A 473 -11.69 7.72 -42.49
CA GLY A 473 -11.66 7.51 -41.05
C GLY A 473 -11.03 8.68 -40.30
N ASP A 474 -11.67 9.08 -39.20
CA ASP A 474 -11.07 9.93 -38.18
C ASP A 474 -10.07 9.11 -37.35
N GLY A 475 -9.06 9.78 -36.79
CA GLY A 475 -8.13 9.16 -35.85
C GLY A 475 -8.81 8.72 -34.55
N GLY A 476 -8.18 7.78 -33.85
CA GLY A 476 -8.73 7.18 -32.63
C GLY A 476 -8.68 8.07 -31.39
N MET A 477 -8.94 7.46 -30.23
CA MET A 477 -8.90 8.12 -28.92
C MET A 477 -7.87 7.47 -28.00
N LEU A 478 -6.99 8.26 -27.40
CA LEU A 478 -6.07 7.84 -26.33
C LEU A 478 -6.40 8.63 -25.05
N ASN A 479 -6.73 7.92 -23.98
CA ASN A 479 -7.00 8.48 -22.66
C ASN A 479 -5.99 7.90 -21.66
N ILE A 480 -5.25 8.75 -20.95
CA ILE A 480 -4.30 8.33 -19.92
C ILE A 480 -4.60 9.13 -18.64
N LEU A 481 -4.96 8.42 -17.58
CA LEU A 481 -5.37 8.99 -16.29
C LEU A 481 -4.48 8.42 -15.18
N ALA A 482 -3.75 9.27 -14.47
CA ALA A 482 -2.90 8.89 -13.34
C ALA A 482 -3.35 9.56 -12.03
N GLY A 483 -3.47 8.78 -10.96
CA GLY A 483 -3.74 9.30 -9.62
C GLY A 483 -2.50 9.83 -8.91
N ASN A 484 -1.31 9.60 -9.47
CA ASN A 484 -0.06 10.25 -9.10
C ASN A 484 0.67 10.73 -10.37
N ASP A 485 1.97 10.49 -10.52
CA ASP A 485 2.78 10.99 -11.65
C ASP A 485 2.48 10.28 -12.99
N LEU A 486 2.64 11.00 -14.09
CA LEU A 486 2.49 10.51 -15.46
C LEU A 486 3.77 10.74 -16.27
N THR A 487 4.48 9.67 -16.61
CA THR A 487 5.64 9.72 -17.52
C THR A 487 5.26 9.15 -18.88
N THR A 488 5.54 9.88 -19.96
CA THR A 488 5.20 9.45 -21.31
C THR A 488 6.36 9.61 -22.29
N GLY A 489 6.49 8.64 -23.19
CA GLY A 489 7.53 8.52 -24.21
C GLY A 489 7.05 7.66 -25.38
N GLY A 490 7.99 7.20 -26.21
CA GLY A 490 7.67 6.38 -27.38
C GLY A 490 7.06 7.17 -28.53
N ARG A 491 6.26 6.49 -29.38
CA ARG A 491 5.75 7.04 -30.65
C ARG A 491 4.28 6.69 -30.87
N TRP A 492 3.42 7.69 -30.97
CA TRP A 492 1.97 7.55 -31.02
C TRP A 492 1.43 8.18 -32.31
N ASN A 493 0.64 7.42 -33.07
CA ASN A 493 0.02 7.88 -34.32
C ASN A 493 -1.50 7.67 -34.27
N LEU A 494 -2.22 8.78 -34.34
CA LEU A 494 -3.67 8.88 -34.39
C LEU A 494 -4.10 9.71 -35.62
N ASP A 495 -3.38 9.55 -36.74
CA ASP A 495 -3.65 10.26 -37.98
C ASP A 495 -5.00 9.85 -38.61
N ALA A 496 -5.64 10.79 -39.29
CA ALA A 496 -6.78 10.52 -40.16
C ALA A 496 -6.39 9.81 -41.47
N GLY A 497 -7.41 9.27 -42.16
CA GLY A 497 -7.32 8.82 -43.55
C GLY A 497 -7.21 9.99 -44.57
N GLN A 498 -7.81 9.84 -45.75
CA GLN A 498 -7.81 10.91 -46.76
C GLN A 498 -8.72 12.08 -46.37
N ARG A 499 -9.89 11.83 -45.75
CA ARG A 499 -10.92 12.86 -45.51
C ARG A 499 -11.39 13.08 -44.06
N GLY A 500 -10.78 12.38 -43.09
CA GLY A 500 -11.15 12.47 -41.68
C GLY A 500 -10.38 13.52 -40.88
N ASN A 501 -10.76 13.70 -39.62
CA ASN A 501 -10.06 14.53 -38.63
C ASN A 501 -9.01 13.74 -37.86
N GLY A 502 -7.98 14.43 -37.35
CA GLY A 502 -7.01 13.81 -36.43
C GLY A 502 -7.67 13.34 -35.14
N GLY A 503 -7.08 12.33 -34.50
CA GLY A 503 -7.59 11.75 -33.26
C GLY A 503 -7.54 12.66 -32.04
N MET A 504 -8.07 12.14 -30.92
CA MET A 504 -8.13 12.83 -29.63
C MET A 504 -7.20 12.16 -28.60
N VAL A 505 -6.41 12.96 -27.91
CA VAL A 505 -5.56 12.54 -26.80
C VAL A 505 -5.92 13.32 -25.54
N ALA A 506 -6.17 12.62 -24.45
CA ALA A 506 -6.39 13.19 -23.12
C ALA A 506 -5.38 12.59 -22.14
N LEU A 507 -4.54 13.43 -21.55
CA LEU A 507 -3.52 13.07 -20.57
C LEU A 507 -3.82 13.86 -19.29
N VAL A 508 -4.16 13.17 -18.20
CA VAL A 508 -4.54 13.83 -16.93
C VAL A 508 -3.84 13.14 -15.78
N SER A 509 -3.23 13.92 -14.88
CA SER A 509 -2.70 13.40 -13.63
C SER A 509 -3.04 14.27 -12.42
N GLN A 510 -2.89 13.70 -11.23
CA GLN A 510 -2.83 14.47 -9.98
C GLN A 510 -1.39 14.87 -9.60
N GLY A 511 -0.35 14.18 -10.10
CA GLY A 511 1.06 14.40 -9.74
C GLY A 511 1.83 15.31 -10.71
N GLU A 512 3.10 14.98 -10.95
CA GLU A 512 3.93 15.56 -12.02
C GLU A 512 3.59 14.92 -13.38
N ASN A 513 3.53 15.73 -14.43
CA ASN A 513 3.50 15.22 -15.81
C ASN A 513 4.83 15.46 -16.51
N GLU A 514 5.38 14.41 -17.12
CA GLU A 514 6.47 14.51 -18.08
C GLU A 514 6.05 13.95 -19.44
N PHE A 515 6.10 14.79 -20.47
CA PHE A 515 5.82 14.43 -21.86
C PHE A 515 7.08 14.43 -22.72
N ARG A 516 7.55 13.24 -23.10
CA ARG A 516 8.68 13.01 -24.02
C ARG A 516 8.28 12.29 -25.31
N ALA A 517 7.00 11.98 -25.52
CA ALA A 517 6.54 11.19 -26.67
C ALA A 517 6.61 11.96 -28.01
N GLU A 518 6.73 11.23 -29.11
CA GLU A 518 6.43 11.74 -30.47
C GLU A 518 4.99 11.36 -30.82
N LEU A 519 4.09 12.34 -30.80
CA LEU A 519 2.65 12.19 -31.03
C LEU A 519 2.24 12.88 -32.34
N THR A 520 1.59 12.15 -33.26
CA THR A 520 0.89 12.74 -34.41
C THR A 520 -0.60 12.42 -34.37
N ALA A 521 -1.44 13.42 -34.67
CA ALA A 521 -2.86 13.27 -34.91
C ALA A 521 -3.27 14.18 -36.08
N LEU A 522 -2.75 13.86 -37.27
CA LEU A 522 -2.86 14.73 -38.44
C LEU A 522 -4.21 14.62 -39.15
N GLY A 523 -4.79 15.77 -39.51
CA GLY A 523 -5.99 15.86 -40.35
C GLY A 523 -5.82 15.28 -41.74
N GLY A 524 -6.90 14.95 -42.43
CA GLY A 524 -6.86 14.14 -43.65
C GLY A 524 -6.03 14.71 -44.81
N LYS A 525 -5.48 13.80 -45.62
CA LYS A 525 -4.56 14.10 -46.75
C LYS A 525 -5.23 14.85 -47.93
N GLU A 526 -6.55 14.79 -48.05
CA GLU A 526 -7.37 15.58 -48.98
C GLU A 526 -8.16 16.66 -48.23
N SER A 527 -8.76 16.32 -47.08
CA SER A 527 -9.53 17.23 -46.24
C SER A 527 -9.63 16.75 -44.79
N GLY A 528 -9.89 17.66 -43.85
CA GLY A 528 -10.16 17.34 -42.44
C GLY A 528 -9.24 18.10 -41.48
N ASN A 529 -9.73 18.33 -40.26
CA ASN A 529 -9.04 19.14 -39.27
C ASN A 529 -7.95 18.34 -38.55
N GLY A 530 -6.97 19.03 -37.97
CA GLY A 530 -6.04 18.44 -37.02
C GLY A 530 -6.70 17.91 -35.75
N GLY A 531 -6.00 17.07 -35.00
CA GLY A 531 -6.49 16.43 -33.78
C GLY A 531 -6.60 17.34 -32.56
N THR A 532 -6.93 16.73 -31.43
CA THR A 532 -7.04 17.42 -30.13
C THR A 532 -6.12 16.79 -29.09
N LEU A 533 -5.36 17.61 -28.37
CA LEU A 533 -4.62 17.21 -27.16
C LEU A 533 -5.13 18.01 -25.96
N PHE A 534 -5.61 17.29 -24.95
CA PHE A 534 -5.85 17.81 -23.61
C PHE A 534 -4.78 17.24 -22.67
N TYR A 535 -4.10 18.11 -21.92
CA TYR A 535 -3.00 17.74 -21.05
C TYR A 535 -3.13 18.50 -19.73
N SER A 536 -3.36 17.80 -18.61
CA SER A 536 -3.67 18.42 -17.32
C SER A 536 -2.87 17.79 -16.18
N SER A 537 -2.35 18.61 -15.26
CA SER A 537 -1.49 18.21 -14.14
C SER A 537 -1.95 18.84 -12.81
N GLY A 538 -1.94 18.06 -11.74
CA GLY A 538 -2.64 18.39 -10.49
C GLY A 538 -1.84 19.13 -9.41
N TRP A 539 -0.51 19.01 -9.33
CA TRP A 539 0.20 19.48 -8.12
C TRP A 539 1.53 20.25 -8.28
N ILE A 540 2.46 19.80 -9.14
CA ILE A 540 3.84 20.33 -9.16
C ILE A 540 4.21 21.00 -10.48
N GLY A 541 3.88 20.41 -11.63
CA GLY A 541 4.18 21.02 -12.92
C GLY A 541 3.87 20.16 -14.16
N THR A 542 4.30 20.68 -15.30
CA THR A 542 4.14 20.12 -16.66
C THR A 542 5.45 20.28 -17.42
N ASP A 543 6.14 19.18 -17.68
CA ASP A 543 7.37 19.15 -18.47
C ASP A 543 7.07 18.60 -19.87
N PHE A 544 6.77 19.51 -20.80
CA PHE A 544 6.51 19.21 -22.21
C PHE A 544 7.82 19.28 -23.02
N ASN A 545 8.48 18.12 -23.14
CA ASN A 545 9.78 17.93 -23.79
C ASN A 545 9.69 17.20 -25.14
N GLY A 546 8.54 16.58 -25.45
CA GLY A 546 8.28 15.79 -26.66
C GLY A 546 7.78 16.59 -27.87
N ILE A 547 7.12 15.91 -28.81
CA ILE A 547 6.54 16.49 -30.01
C ILE A 547 5.05 16.12 -30.08
N ALA A 548 4.17 17.11 -30.24
CA ALA A 548 2.77 16.89 -30.60
C ALA A 548 2.43 17.62 -31.91
N ASP A 549 2.15 16.87 -32.97
CA ASP A 549 1.71 17.40 -34.26
C ASP A 549 0.21 17.12 -34.49
N MET A 550 -0.57 18.16 -34.34
CA MET A 550 -2.02 18.25 -34.47
C MET A 550 -2.40 19.07 -35.71
N SER A 551 -1.58 19.03 -36.78
CA SER A 551 -1.77 19.87 -37.98
C SER A 551 -2.75 19.28 -39.00
N ALA A 552 -3.30 20.12 -39.88
CA ALA A 552 -4.07 19.68 -41.04
C ALA A 552 -3.19 19.57 -42.30
N ARG A 553 -3.32 18.48 -43.07
CA ARG A 553 -2.42 18.19 -44.20
C ARG A 553 -2.81 18.82 -45.54
N ALA A 554 -4.08 19.18 -45.74
CA ALA A 554 -4.59 19.66 -47.04
C ALA A 554 -5.67 20.74 -46.93
N ASN A 555 -6.96 20.37 -46.87
CA ASN A 555 -8.09 21.29 -46.71
C ASN A 555 -8.73 21.12 -45.33
N GLY A 556 -8.32 21.93 -44.35
CA GLY A 556 -8.79 21.79 -42.97
C GLY A 556 -8.07 22.74 -42.02
N ASN A 557 -8.69 22.98 -40.86
CA ASN A 557 -8.10 23.83 -39.83
C ASN A 557 -7.11 23.02 -38.99
N GLY A 558 -6.07 23.69 -38.49
CA GLY A 558 -5.20 23.11 -37.47
C GLY A 558 -5.96 22.72 -36.21
N GLY A 559 -5.39 21.80 -35.44
CA GLY A 559 -6.01 21.19 -34.26
C GLY A 559 -6.09 22.09 -33.02
N LEU A 560 -6.44 21.47 -31.89
CA LEU A 560 -6.58 22.11 -30.59
C LEU A 560 -5.61 21.48 -29.59
N VAL A 561 -4.83 22.30 -28.90
CA VAL A 561 -4.00 21.87 -27.77
C VAL A 561 -4.37 22.69 -26.54
N ILE A 562 -4.68 22.02 -25.44
CA ILE A 562 -4.93 22.61 -24.13
C ILE A 562 -3.93 22.00 -23.16
N LEU A 563 -3.05 22.85 -22.61
CA LEU A 563 -2.15 22.51 -21.50
C LEU A 563 -2.65 23.23 -20.24
N GLU A 564 -3.01 22.48 -19.22
CA GLU A 564 -3.47 22.95 -17.92
C GLU A 564 -2.51 22.48 -16.81
N SER A 565 -2.09 23.40 -15.95
CA SER A 565 -1.26 23.05 -14.78
C SER A 565 -1.53 23.97 -13.58
N THR A 566 -1.69 23.37 -12.41
CA THR A 566 -1.66 24.09 -11.12
C THR A 566 -0.21 24.42 -10.68
N GLY A 567 0.78 23.96 -11.45
CA GLY A 567 2.22 24.05 -11.19
C GLY A 567 2.98 24.95 -12.16
N GLU A 568 4.26 24.67 -12.34
CA GLU A 568 5.11 25.34 -13.35
C GLU A 568 5.05 24.55 -14.65
N SER A 569 5.06 25.22 -15.80
CA SER A 569 5.01 24.53 -17.10
C SER A 569 6.28 24.81 -17.89
N ALA A 570 7.18 23.83 -18.02
CA ALA A 570 8.31 23.88 -18.94
C ALA A 570 7.90 23.30 -20.30
N ILE A 571 7.96 24.12 -21.34
CA ILE A 571 7.70 23.70 -22.71
C ILE A 571 9.00 23.89 -23.49
N THR A 572 9.73 22.79 -23.66
CA THR A 572 10.99 22.71 -24.42
C THR A 572 10.80 21.98 -25.75
N GLY A 573 9.74 21.19 -25.86
CA GLY A 573 9.37 20.40 -27.03
C GLY A 573 8.73 21.19 -28.19
N SER A 574 8.01 20.49 -29.06
CA SER A 574 7.34 21.06 -30.23
C SER A 574 5.84 20.81 -30.22
N ILE A 575 5.04 21.85 -30.48
CA ILE A 575 3.57 21.75 -30.57
C ILE A 575 3.12 22.38 -31.88
N LEU A 576 2.66 21.57 -32.83
CA LEU A 576 2.26 22.01 -34.17
C LEU A 576 0.75 21.88 -34.33
N VAL A 577 0.08 22.96 -34.72
CA VAL A 577 -1.35 23.02 -35.08
C VAL A 577 -1.50 23.79 -36.41
N ASP A 578 -0.66 23.48 -37.40
CA ASP A 578 -0.65 24.19 -38.67
C ASP A 578 -1.94 23.93 -39.48
N GLY A 579 -2.42 24.99 -40.14
CA GLY A 579 -3.57 24.96 -41.04
C GLY A 579 -3.22 24.36 -42.41
N GLY A 580 -4.22 23.77 -43.06
CA GLY A 580 -4.05 23.02 -44.30
C GLY A 580 -3.43 23.84 -45.44
N LYS A 581 -2.39 23.27 -46.09
CA LYS A 581 -1.64 23.92 -47.18
C LYS A 581 -2.48 24.32 -48.41
N ASN A 582 -3.66 23.69 -48.59
CA ASN A 582 -4.59 23.97 -49.69
C ASN A 582 -5.79 24.83 -49.26
N GLY A 583 -5.91 25.14 -47.95
CA GLY A 583 -7.02 25.90 -47.37
C GLY A 583 -7.28 25.52 -45.91
N GLY A 584 -7.59 26.52 -45.08
CA GLY A 584 -7.90 26.35 -43.66
C GLY A 584 -7.15 27.33 -42.76
N ASN A 585 -7.67 27.58 -41.57
CA ASN A 585 -7.03 28.41 -40.54
C ASN A 585 -6.01 27.57 -39.73
N GLY A 586 -5.04 28.23 -39.12
CA GLY A 586 -4.21 27.61 -38.09
C GLY A 586 -5.05 27.29 -36.85
N GLY A 587 -4.59 26.33 -36.06
CA GLY A 587 -5.30 25.86 -34.87
C GLY A 587 -5.15 26.76 -33.65
N GLN A 588 -5.44 26.19 -32.49
CA GLN A 588 -5.41 26.91 -31.21
C GLN A 588 -4.57 26.16 -30.18
N ILE A 589 -3.75 26.91 -29.47
CA ILE A 589 -2.97 26.42 -28.32
C ILE A 589 -3.35 27.28 -27.12
N PHE A 590 -3.94 26.67 -26.11
CA PHE A 590 -4.22 27.28 -24.81
C PHE A 590 -3.22 26.74 -23.79
N ILE A 591 -2.56 27.65 -23.08
CA ILE A 591 -1.67 27.31 -21.98
C ILE A 591 -2.17 28.07 -20.76
N GLN A 592 -2.73 27.31 -19.81
CA GLN A 592 -3.30 27.77 -18.55
C GLN A 592 -2.41 27.23 -17.43
N GLY A 593 -1.79 28.11 -16.64
CA GLY A 593 -0.76 27.72 -15.68
C GLY A 593 -0.72 28.60 -14.44
N ASP A 594 -0.88 28.04 -13.25
CA ASP A 594 -1.06 28.81 -12.00
C ASP A 594 0.19 29.57 -11.50
N LYS A 595 1.35 29.35 -12.12
CA LYS A 595 2.63 29.99 -11.73
C LYS A 595 3.37 30.71 -12.85
N THR A 596 4.09 29.96 -13.67
CA THR A 596 5.12 30.41 -14.63
C THR A 596 5.16 29.41 -15.78
N VAL A 597 5.21 29.90 -17.02
CA VAL A 597 5.47 29.07 -18.21
C VAL A 597 6.88 29.36 -18.70
N TYR A 598 7.77 28.37 -18.58
CA TYR A 598 9.11 28.41 -19.15
C TYR A 598 9.05 27.91 -20.59
N ASN A 599 9.33 28.78 -21.55
CA ASN A 599 9.07 28.50 -22.95
C ASN A 599 10.33 28.68 -23.80
N VAL A 600 10.86 27.55 -24.29
CA VAL A 600 11.99 27.49 -25.23
C VAL A 600 11.71 26.58 -26.43
N GLY A 601 10.53 25.95 -26.46
CA GLY A 601 10.06 25.08 -27.54
C GLY A 601 9.56 25.83 -28.77
N THR A 602 9.05 25.08 -29.75
CA THR A 602 8.55 25.64 -31.02
C THR A 602 7.07 25.39 -31.25
N TYR A 603 6.35 26.43 -31.73
CA TYR A 603 4.92 26.35 -32.04
C TYR A 603 4.65 26.51 -33.54
N GLY A 604 3.93 25.55 -34.12
CA GLY A 604 3.38 25.63 -35.48
C GLY A 604 1.98 26.22 -35.46
N LEU A 605 1.80 27.43 -35.98
CA LEU A 605 0.51 28.15 -36.05
C LEU A 605 0.19 28.63 -37.48
N SER A 606 0.99 28.23 -38.46
CA SER A 606 0.93 28.76 -39.82
C SER A 606 -0.37 28.38 -40.52
N ALA A 607 -0.79 29.22 -41.49
CA ALA A 607 -2.00 29.00 -42.27
C ALA A 607 -1.76 29.52 -43.70
N PRO A 608 -1.20 28.71 -44.61
CA PRO A 608 -0.70 29.19 -45.91
C PRO A 608 -1.74 29.89 -46.79
N GLN A 609 -3.04 29.62 -46.57
CA GLN A 609 -4.16 30.22 -47.30
C GLN A 609 -5.32 30.67 -46.36
N GLY A 610 -5.05 30.87 -45.07
CA GLY A 610 -6.08 31.18 -44.08
C GLY A 610 -5.60 32.10 -42.96
N THR A 611 -6.38 32.17 -41.87
CA THR A 611 -6.01 32.94 -40.68
C THR A 611 -4.99 32.17 -39.87
N VAL A 612 -3.88 32.81 -39.48
CA VAL A 612 -2.86 32.25 -38.57
C VAL A 612 -3.52 31.83 -37.25
N GLY A 613 -3.07 30.72 -36.69
CA GLY A 613 -3.56 30.16 -35.43
C GLY A 613 -3.29 31.07 -34.22
N MET A 614 -3.96 30.78 -33.10
CA MET A 614 -3.81 31.54 -31.86
C MET A 614 -3.07 30.75 -30.80
N LEU A 615 -2.09 31.40 -30.17
CA LEU A 615 -1.42 30.95 -28.94
C LEU A 615 -1.87 31.85 -27.80
N ASN A 616 -2.70 31.29 -26.91
CA ASN A 616 -3.28 31.98 -25.77
C ASN A 616 -2.55 31.53 -24.49
N PHE A 617 -1.79 32.45 -23.89
CA PHE A 617 -1.31 32.33 -22.52
C PHE A 617 -2.32 32.98 -21.59
N GLU A 618 -3.12 32.18 -20.90
CA GLU A 618 -3.98 32.66 -19.83
C GLU A 618 -3.24 32.52 -18.50
N ALA A 619 -2.48 33.56 -18.17
CA ALA A 619 -1.97 33.73 -16.82
C ALA A 619 -3.15 33.97 -15.86
N PRO A 620 -3.20 33.31 -14.69
CA PRO A 620 -4.26 33.53 -13.70
C PRO A 620 -4.29 34.99 -13.25
N LYS A 621 -5.49 35.47 -12.94
CA LYS A 621 -5.73 36.81 -12.35
C LYS A 621 -5.30 36.90 -10.87
N VAL A 622 -4.10 36.43 -10.55
CA VAL A 622 -3.59 36.35 -9.17
C VAL A 622 -2.44 37.35 -8.92
N SER A 623 -1.73 37.80 -9.96
CA SER A 623 -0.49 38.58 -9.80
C SER A 623 -0.62 40.10 -9.72
N ALA A 624 -1.75 40.71 -10.11
CA ALA A 624 -1.88 42.17 -10.09
C ALA A 624 -2.16 42.71 -8.67
N ASP A 625 -3.10 42.10 -7.95
CA ASP A 625 -3.56 42.63 -6.67
C ASP A 625 -2.68 42.19 -5.49
N LEU A 626 -2.15 40.96 -5.50
CA LEU A 626 -1.30 40.43 -4.41
C LEU A 626 0.03 41.19 -4.25
N PHE A 627 0.62 41.67 -5.35
CA PHE A 627 1.91 42.37 -5.37
C PHE A 627 1.76 43.90 -5.50
N SER A 628 0.56 44.44 -5.29
CA SER A 628 0.28 45.88 -5.32
C SER A 628 0.75 46.65 -4.07
N ASN A 629 1.17 45.94 -3.02
CA ASN A 629 1.71 46.52 -1.79
C ASN A 629 3.01 47.30 -2.06
N ALA A 630 3.20 48.43 -1.36
CA ALA A 630 4.46 49.15 -1.39
C ALA A 630 5.62 48.31 -0.78
N PRO A 631 6.87 48.43 -1.27
CA PRO A 631 8.02 47.73 -0.71
C PRO A 631 8.13 47.93 0.80
N GLY A 632 8.23 46.83 1.55
CA GLY A 632 8.31 46.83 3.01
C GLY A 632 6.97 46.63 3.76
N GLN A 633 5.85 46.41 3.05
CA GLN A 633 4.62 45.91 3.68
C GLN A 633 4.48 44.39 3.49
N SER A 634 4.05 43.69 4.54
CA SER A 634 3.84 42.24 4.50
C SER A 634 2.78 41.84 3.46
N PRO A 635 3.04 40.81 2.63
CA PRO A 635 2.07 40.22 1.72
C PRO A 635 1.14 39.21 2.41
N ILE A 636 1.38 38.86 3.68
CA ILE A 636 0.61 37.87 4.42
C ILE A 636 -0.81 38.41 4.69
N ARG A 637 -1.81 37.72 4.14
CA ARG A 637 -3.25 37.97 4.34
C ARG A 637 -3.92 36.90 5.19
N HIS A 638 -3.26 35.75 5.37
CA HIS A 638 -3.73 34.64 6.20
C HIS A 638 -2.58 34.13 7.07
N VAL A 639 -2.82 33.93 8.37
CA VAL A 639 -1.91 33.17 9.23
C VAL A 639 -2.64 31.95 9.76
N ILE A 640 -1.97 30.81 9.75
CA ILE A 640 -2.49 29.53 10.21
C ILE A 640 -1.59 29.04 11.33
N MET A 641 -2.10 29.07 12.56
CA MET A 641 -1.33 28.80 13.76
C MET A 641 -1.76 27.46 14.35
N VAL A 642 -0.90 26.45 14.23
CA VAL A 642 -1.16 25.07 14.63
C VAL A 642 -0.43 24.80 15.95
N MET A 643 -1.19 24.36 16.96
CA MET A 643 -0.64 24.00 18.27
C MET A 643 -0.96 22.55 18.63
N GLY A 644 0.05 21.69 18.56
CA GLY A 644 -0.01 20.32 19.07
C GLY A 644 0.19 20.24 20.59
N GLU A 645 0.44 19.02 21.06
CA GLU A 645 0.70 18.64 22.45
C GLU A 645 1.97 17.76 22.52
N ASN A 646 2.36 17.35 23.72
CA ASN A 646 3.48 18.05 24.38
C ASN A 646 4.86 17.42 24.11
N HIS A 647 5.82 18.25 23.69
CA HIS A 647 7.19 17.82 23.37
C HIS A 647 8.20 18.97 23.55
N SER A 648 9.35 18.70 24.18
CA SER A 648 10.47 19.66 24.19
C SER A 648 11.15 19.75 22.82
N PHE A 649 11.88 20.84 22.56
CA PHE A 649 12.62 21.02 21.30
C PHE A 649 13.58 19.84 21.03
N ASP A 650 14.38 19.46 22.04
CA ASP A 650 15.30 18.34 21.93
C ASP A 650 14.60 16.97 21.89
N ASN A 651 13.36 16.83 22.39
CA ASN A 651 12.64 15.56 22.23
C ASN A 651 12.41 15.23 20.74
N PHE A 652 12.13 16.22 19.88
CA PHE A 652 12.03 16.03 18.43
C PHE A 652 13.36 16.23 17.69
N TYR A 653 14.08 17.31 17.98
CA TYR A 653 15.22 17.77 17.16
C TYR A 653 16.60 17.50 17.77
N ALA A 654 16.72 16.62 18.79
CA ALA A 654 17.99 16.24 19.44
C ALA A 654 19.14 15.91 18.48
N THR A 655 18.85 15.29 17.34
CA THR A 655 19.83 14.90 16.32
C THR A 655 19.75 15.71 15.03
N TYR A 656 18.98 16.80 14.99
CA TYR A 656 18.90 17.66 13.81
C TYR A 656 20.27 18.22 13.43
N VAL A 657 20.56 18.22 12.12
CA VAL A 657 21.76 18.81 11.55
C VAL A 657 21.32 19.86 10.54
N PRO A 658 21.58 21.15 10.79
CA PRO A 658 21.16 22.22 9.90
C PRO A 658 22.01 22.28 8.63
N LYS A 659 21.54 23.02 7.62
CA LYS A 659 22.29 23.25 6.38
C LYS A 659 23.60 23.99 6.61
N GLN A 660 24.53 23.86 5.65
CA GLN A 660 25.83 24.51 5.71
C GLN A 660 25.69 26.04 5.87
N GLY A 661 26.32 26.58 6.92
CA GLY A 661 26.27 28.02 7.26
C GLY A 661 25.21 28.38 8.30
N GLN A 662 24.37 27.44 8.71
CA GLN A 662 23.44 27.57 9.84
C GLN A 662 23.98 26.82 11.08
N SER A 663 23.48 27.16 12.26
CA SER A 663 23.80 26.52 13.55
C SER A 663 22.54 26.01 14.23
N VAL A 664 22.68 25.16 15.25
CA VAL A 664 21.59 24.75 16.16
C VAL A 664 22.21 24.43 17.52
N LYS A 665 21.47 24.65 18.63
CA LYS A 665 21.82 24.12 19.97
C LYS A 665 20.84 23.01 20.36
N ASN A 666 21.30 21.76 20.19
CA ASN A 666 20.59 20.51 20.47
C ASN A 666 21.54 19.45 21.06
N PHE A 667 21.03 18.31 21.52
CA PHE A 667 21.84 17.24 22.15
C PHE A 667 23.04 16.79 21.31
N LEU A 668 22.93 16.76 19.97
CA LEU A 668 24.00 16.34 19.07
C LEU A 668 25.09 17.41 18.93
N SER A 669 24.72 18.67 18.71
CA SER A 669 25.68 19.79 18.56
C SER A 669 26.41 20.11 19.86
N GLU A 670 25.74 19.96 21.01
CA GLU A 670 26.35 20.08 22.35
C GLU A 670 27.19 18.84 22.73
N GLY A 671 27.21 17.78 21.91
CA GLY A 671 28.01 16.57 22.14
C GLY A 671 27.48 15.65 23.25
N ILE A 672 26.24 15.84 23.69
CA ILE A 672 25.57 14.99 24.69
C ILE A 672 25.31 13.61 24.10
N ILE A 673 24.94 13.53 22.82
CA ILE A 673 24.73 12.27 22.09
C ILE A 673 25.54 12.22 20.79
N ASN A 674 25.83 11.00 20.33
CA ASN A 674 26.34 10.73 18.99
C ASN A 674 25.18 10.64 17.97
N PRO A 675 25.42 10.75 16.64
CA PRO A 675 24.37 10.65 15.61
C PRO A 675 23.47 9.41 15.67
N ASN A 676 24.00 8.28 16.15
CA ASN A 676 23.26 7.03 16.36
C ASN A 676 22.50 6.97 17.71
N GLY A 677 22.31 8.11 18.37
CA GLY A 677 21.62 8.24 19.65
C GLY A 677 22.25 7.44 20.80
N THR A 678 23.59 7.30 20.79
CA THR A 678 24.35 6.73 21.93
C THR A 678 25.02 7.86 22.74
N PRO A 679 25.39 7.64 24.01
CA PRO A 679 26.11 8.63 24.82
C PRO A 679 27.33 9.23 24.11
N GLY A 680 27.33 10.55 23.97
CA GLY A 680 28.42 11.34 23.38
C GLY A 680 29.50 11.71 24.40
N PRO A 681 30.56 12.44 23.96
CA PRO A 681 31.66 12.84 24.83
C PRO A 681 31.25 13.75 26.00
N HIS A 682 30.14 14.48 25.88
CA HIS A 682 29.60 15.37 26.92
C HIS A 682 28.36 14.79 27.60
N PHE A 683 28.04 13.49 27.45
CA PHE A 683 26.83 12.89 28.01
C PHE A 683 26.62 13.16 29.52
N SER A 684 27.72 13.29 30.28
CA SER A 684 27.68 13.57 31.73
C SER A 684 27.12 14.95 32.10
N THR A 685 26.96 15.89 31.17
CA THR A 685 26.30 17.18 31.43
C THR A 685 24.79 17.03 31.64
N ALA A 686 24.20 15.93 31.18
CA ALA A 686 22.78 15.62 31.30
C ALA A 686 22.45 14.56 32.38
N GLU A 687 23.44 14.21 33.21
CA GLU A 687 23.28 13.22 34.29
C GLU A 687 22.22 13.64 35.32
N GLN A 688 21.29 12.73 35.59
CA GLN A 688 20.21 12.95 36.54
C GLN A 688 20.66 12.58 37.97
N ALA A 689 20.27 13.43 38.91
CA ALA A 689 20.61 13.36 40.32
C ALA A 689 19.43 12.82 41.14
N THR A 690 19.70 12.25 42.32
CA THR A 690 18.69 11.97 43.33
C THR A 690 18.72 13.05 44.41
N ALA A 691 17.57 13.59 44.80
CA ALA A 691 17.49 14.62 45.85
C ALA A 691 16.63 14.22 47.05
N VAL A 692 16.60 15.09 48.07
CA VAL A 692 15.69 14.98 49.21
C VAL A 692 14.98 16.30 49.51
N ASP A 693 13.64 16.26 49.48
CA ASP A 693 12.75 17.28 50.03
C ASP A 693 11.61 16.59 50.79
N ARG A 694 11.32 17.04 52.01
CA ARG A 694 10.41 16.38 52.96
C ARG A 694 9.50 17.33 53.75
N THR A 695 9.62 18.65 53.55
CA THR A 695 8.99 19.63 54.45
C THR A 695 8.49 20.90 53.77
N ILE A 696 9.32 21.54 52.95
CA ILE A 696 8.99 22.81 52.28
C ILE A 696 9.55 22.76 50.87
N TYR A 697 8.72 23.12 49.89
CA TYR A 697 9.10 23.06 48.47
C TYR A 697 10.41 23.82 48.21
N GLN A 698 11.34 23.15 47.53
CA GLN A 698 12.62 23.70 47.09
C GLN A 698 12.81 23.46 45.59
N ILE A 699 13.24 24.50 44.87
CA ILE A 699 13.68 24.45 43.47
C ILE A 699 15.04 23.76 43.35
N GLU A 700 15.94 24.03 44.31
CA GLU A 700 17.27 23.42 44.45
C GLU A 700 17.32 22.52 45.70
N PRO A 701 16.61 21.37 45.72
CA PRO A 701 16.61 20.48 46.87
C PRO A 701 17.98 19.81 47.06
N LYS A 702 18.25 19.34 48.29
CA LYS A 702 19.56 18.76 48.59
C LYS A 702 19.81 17.49 47.77
N ILE A 703 20.80 17.55 46.86
CA ILE A 703 21.31 16.39 46.14
C ILE A 703 21.90 15.35 47.12
N THR A 704 21.63 14.08 46.85
CA THR A 704 22.00 12.90 47.64
C THR A 704 22.85 11.89 46.89
N GLY A 705 22.90 11.99 45.56
CA GLY A 705 23.62 11.08 44.68
C GLY A 705 23.22 11.29 43.22
N PHE A 706 23.68 10.40 42.35
CA PHE A 706 23.31 10.33 40.94
C PHE A 706 22.78 8.94 40.60
N TYR A 707 21.89 8.85 39.61
CA TYR A 707 21.39 7.56 39.14
C TYR A 707 22.53 6.76 38.48
N LYS A 708 22.69 5.48 38.85
CA LYS A 708 23.60 4.58 38.14
C LYS A 708 23.05 4.21 36.75
N TYR A 709 21.74 4.01 36.70
CA TYR A 709 20.92 3.81 35.51
C TYR A 709 19.59 4.52 35.76
N LEU A 710 18.94 5.04 34.72
CA LEU A 710 17.59 5.59 34.87
C LEU A 710 16.60 4.48 35.22
N PRO A 711 15.60 4.75 36.07
CA PRO A 711 14.47 3.85 36.28
C PRO A 711 13.74 3.58 34.96
N GLN A 712 13.25 2.35 34.78
CA GLN A 712 12.51 1.95 33.58
C GLN A 712 11.26 2.85 33.39
N PRO A 713 11.06 3.48 32.21
CA PRO A 713 9.85 4.20 31.83
C PRO A 713 8.57 3.42 32.17
N TYR A 714 7.50 4.13 32.52
CA TYR A 714 6.17 3.52 32.69
C TYR A 714 5.39 3.54 31.37
N SER A 715 4.45 2.59 31.27
CA SER A 715 3.54 2.48 30.12
C SER A 715 2.54 3.65 30.08
N SER A 716 1.97 3.90 28.91
CA SER A 716 0.96 4.95 28.63
C SER A 716 -0.26 4.97 29.58
N ASN A 717 -0.49 3.88 30.32
CA ASN A 717 -1.62 3.75 31.22
C ASN A 717 -1.22 3.97 32.70
N TYR A 718 0.02 4.39 32.99
CA TYR A 718 0.57 4.70 34.33
C TYR A 718 0.38 3.62 35.39
N THR A 719 0.21 2.35 35.01
CA THR A 719 -0.04 1.25 35.96
C THR A 719 1.15 0.33 36.15
N THR A 720 2.02 0.20 35.15
CA THR A 720 3.17 -0.72 35.19
C THR A 720 4.38 -0.17 34.41
N PRO A 721 5.61 -0.55 34.81
CA PRO A 721 6.81 -0.31 34.02
C PRO A 721 6.67 -0.88 32.61
N ASP A 722 7.08 -0.10 31.61
CA ASP A 722 7.02 -0.47 30.21
C ASP A 722 8.14 -1.45 29.86
N LYS A 723 7.74 -2.69 29.63
CA LYS A 723 8.62 -3.83 29.33
C LYS A 723 9.41 -3.69 28.03
N ARG A 724 9.08 -2.72 27.15
CA ARG A 724 9.84 -2.43 25.94
C ARG A 724 11.23 -1.86 26.27
N PHE A 725 11.30 -1.01 27.29
CA PHE A 725 12.53 -0.35 27.72
C PHE A 725 13.33 -1.25 28.67
N PRO A 726 14.67 -1.16 28.66
CA PRO A 726 15.52 -1.96 29.53
C PRO A 726 15.61 -1.35 30.93
N THR A 727 16.00 -2.16 31.92
CA THR A 727 16.15 -1.72 33.33
C THR A 727 17.53 -1.08 33.63
N ASN A 728 18.39 -0.94 32.62
CA ASN A 728 19.74 -0.40 32.72
C ASN A 728 20.00 0.75 31.71
N LEU A 729 19.00 1.62 31.51
CA LEU A 729 19.14 2.83 30.69
C LEU A 729 20.28 3.72 31.21
N PRO A 730 21.15 4.28 30.34
CA PRO A 730 22.19 5.23 30.75
C PRO A 730 21.61 6.43 31.51
N ASN A 731 22.35 7.00 32.47
CA ASN A 731 21.92 8.17 33.25
C ASN A 731 21.96 9.47 32.42
N GLY A 732 20.98 9.67 31.55
CA GLY A 732 20.88 10.82 30.64
C GLY A 732 20.00 10.51 29.44
N PRO A 733 20.00 11.35 28.38
CA PRO A 733 19.11 11.20 27.25
C PRO A 733 19.20 9.85 26.52
N PHE A 734 18.06 9.26 26.17
CA PHE A 734 18.01 8.00 25.41
C PHE A 734 17.03 8.04 24.24
N GLN A 735 17.41 7.41 23.13
CA GLN A 735 16.59 7.35 21.93
C GLN A 735 15.40 6.40 22.12
N ILE A 736 14.17 6.91 22.23
CA ILE A 736 12.93 6.16 22.43
C ILE A 736 12.79 5.03 21.39
N THR A 737 13.13 5.33 20.13
CA THR A 737 12.96 4.44 18.97
C THR A 737 13.92 3.26 18.88
N LYS A 738 14.79 3.06 19.89
CA LYS A 738 15.50 1.79 20.10
C LYS A 738 14.64 0.72 20.78
N TRP A 739 13.49 1.11 21.36
CA TRP A 739 12.65 0.24 22.20
C TRP A 739 11.15 0.36 21.88
N ALA A 740 10.68 1.56 21.54
CA ALA A 740 9.29 1.85 21.21
C ALA A 740 9.19 2.49 19.81
N PRO A 741 8.42 1.95 18.85
CA PRO A 741 8.25 2.55 17.52
C PRO A 741 7.86 4.03 17.57
N TYR A 742 8.20 4.79 16.51
CA TYR A 742 7.86 6.22 16.39
C TYR A 742 6.33 6.45 16.46
N ASP A 743 5.56 5.57 15.81
CA ASP A 743 4.12 5.49 15.96
C ASP A 743 3.72 4.57 17.13
N SER A 744 4.19 4.88 18.34
CA SER A 744 3.71 4.20 19.54
C SER A 744 3.70 5.10 20.75
N LYS A 745 2.63 5.00 21.52
CA LYS A 745 2.40 5.74 22.76
C LYS A 745 3.48 5.43 23.79
N THR A 746 4.03 6.47 24.41
CA THR A 746 4.88 6.42 25.59
C THR A 746 4.06 6.76 26.84
N GLY A 747 4.69 6.76 28.02
CA GLY A 747 4.18 7.51 29.17
C GLY A 747 4.41 9.01 28.99
N ASP A 748 3.54 9.81 29.59
CA ASP A 748 3.62 11.24 29.78
C ASP A 748 4.52 11.56 31.00
N PRO A 749 5.57 12.38 30.84
CA PRO A 749 6.33 12.92 31.97
C PRO A 749 5.57 14.03 32.69
N ILE A 750 5.76 14.18 34.01
CA ILE A 750 5.11 15.26 34.76
C ILE A 750 5.57 16.66 34.33
N HIS A 751 4.59 17.56 34.15
CA HIS A 751 4.80 18.93 33.70
C HIS A 751 3.82 19.94 34.34
N THR A 752 3.66 19.90 35.67
CA THR A 752 2.98 20.98 36.42
C THR A 752 3.97 22.10 36.74
N TYR A 753 3.50 23.34 36.92
CA TYR A 753 4.36 24.51 37.16
C TYR A 753 5.48 24.29 38.19
N PHE A 754 5.13 23.77 39.38
CA PHE A 754 6.13 23.54 40.44
C PHE A 754 7.03 22.34 40.18
N THR A 755 6.54 21.32 39.47
CA THR A 755 7.36 20.17 39.11
C THR A 755 8.37 20.57 38.04
N GLU A 756 7.97 21.19 36.92
CA GLU A 756 8.89 21.70 35.90
C GLU A 756 9.95 22.62 36.49
N LEU A 757 9.56 23.61 37.30
CA LEU A 757 10.52 24.53 37.91
C LEU A 757 11.54 23.80 38.81
N GLN A 758 11.12 22.73 39.50
CA GLN A 758 11.99 21.88 40.30
C GLN A 758 12.87 20.94 39.44
N GLN A 759 12.40 20.51 38.27
CA GLN A 759 13.21 19.73 37.31
C GLN A 759 14.43 20.53 36.82
N THR A 760 14.30 21.86 36.73
CA THR A 760 15.40 22.76 36.33
C THR A 760 16.58 22.79 37.30
N ASP A 761 16.40 22.43 38.58
CA ASP A 761 17.46 22.43 39.61
C ASP A 761 18.35 23.69 39.55
N GLY A 762 17.72 24.87 39.62
CA GLY A 762 18.39 26.18 39.56
C GLY A 762 19.05 26.50 38.21
N GLY A 763 18.62 25.84 37.12
CA GLY A 763 19.21 25.93 35.78
C GLY A 763 20.27 24.85 35.48
N THR A 764 20.53 23.91 36.39
CA THR A 764 21.44 22.78 36.15
C THR A 764 20.77 21.57 35.50
N ASN A 765 19.43 21.50 35.52
CA ASN A 765 18.56 20.54 34.84
C ASN A 765 18.77 19.06 35.24
N ARG A 766 19.14 18.79 36.50
CA ARG A 766 19.52 17.43 36.97
C ARG A 766 18.38 16.64 37.62
N LEU A 767 17.16 17.18 37.70
CA LEU A 767 16.09 16.61 38.54
C LEU A 767 14.86 16.09 37.77
N TYR A 768 14.84 16.14 36.43
CA TYR A 768 13.76 15.60 35.59
C TYR A 768 13.34 14.19 35.97
N THR A 769 14.29 13.26 36.11
CA THR A 769 13.97 11.89 36.53
C THR A 769 13.57 11.82 38.00
N TRP A 770 14.22 12.56 38.90
CA TRP A 770 13.90 12.49 40.33
C TRP A 770 12.51 13.03 40.65
N VAL A 771 12.09 14.12 40.02
CA VAL A 771 10.74 14.69 40.17
C VAL A 771 9.70 13.65 39.74
N GLY A 772 9.78 13.11 38.51
CA GLY A 772 8.86 12.07 38.01
C GLY A 772 8.89 10.74 38.79
N GLN A 773 9.94 10.49 39.60
CA GLN A 773 9.99 9.36 40.53
C GLN A 773 9.33 9.62 41.90
N THR A 774 9.11 10.88 42.29
CA THR A 774 8.85 11.24 43.70
C THR A 774 7.67 12.19 43.94
N PHE A 775 7.23 12.97 42.94
CA PHE A 775 6.12 13.92 43.10
C PHE A 775 4.76 13.24 43.40
N SER A 776 4.60 11.99 42.96
CA SER A 776 3.34 11.24 42.95
C SER A 776 3.46 9.89 43.71
N LYS A 777 2.36 9.13 43.78
CA LYS A 777 2.37 7.74 44.28
C LYS A 777 2.87 6.72 43.25
N ILE A 778 2.81 7.08 41.97
CA ILE A 778 3.15 6.24 40.83
C ILE A 778 4.37 6.88 40.15
N PRO A 779 5.54 6.22 40.12
CA PRO A 779 6.71 6.71 39.41
C PRO A 779 6.51 6.63 37.89
N GLU A 780 7.09 7.56 37.14
CA GLU A 780 7.01 7.62 35.66
C GLU A 780 8.16 6.88 34.95
N GLY A 781 9.16 6.44 35.72
CA GLY A 781 10.44 5.97 35.21
C GLY A 781 11.40 7.14 34.94
N GLY A 782 12.24 6.99 33.91
CA GLY A 782 13.05 8.07 33.33
C GLY A 782 12.49 8.59 32.00
N VAL A 783 11.17 8.49 31.76
CA VAL A 783 10.56 8.78 30.45
C VAL A 783 10.83 10.20 29.94
N SER A 784 10.96 11.18 30.85
CA SER A 784 11.37 12.56 30.55
C SER A 784 12.72 12.66 29.82
N MET A 785 13.63 11.68 29.96
CA MET A 785 14.92 11.67 29.27
C MET A 785 14.85 11.07 27.85
N GLY A 786 13.66 10.71 27.36
CA GLY A 786 13.47 10.17 26.01
C GLY A 786 13.60 11.23 24.90
N PHE A 787 14.16 10.84 23.75
CA PHE A 787 14.16 11.65 22.52
C PHE A 787 13.95 10.79 21.25
N TYR A 788 13.57 11.45 20.16
CA TYR A 788 13.43 10.88 18.82
C TYR A 788 14.61 11.26 17.92
N ASN A 789 15.02 10.36 17.02
CA ASN A 789 16.23 10.54 16.23
C ASN A 789 15.89 10.83 14.75
N VAL A 790 15.96 12.10 14.36
CA VAL A 790 15.68 12.55 12.98
C VAL A 790 16.69 12.02 11.96
N LEU A 791 17.96 11.83 12.34
CA LEU A 791 18.96 11.16 11.48
C LEU A 791 18.69 9.66 11.28
N ALA A 792 17.95 9.03 12.20
CA ALA A 792 17.43 7.68 12.04
C ALA A 792 16.08 7.63 11.30
N GLY A 793 15.61 8.76 10.73
CA GLY A 793 14.37 8.85 9.98
C GLY A 793 13.11 8.88 10.84
N ASN A 794 13.19 9.32 12.11
CA ASN A 794 12.01 9.74 12.87
C ASN A 794 11.62 11.18 12.47
N GLY A 795 10.34 11.55 12.61
CA GLY A 795 9.89 12.92 12.30
C GLY A 795 10.24 13.40 10.89
N LYS A 796 10.22 12.52 9.89
CA LYS A 796 10.75 12.81 8.54
C LYS A 796 10.17 14.06 7.90
N TYR A 797 8.86 14.29 8.04
CA TYR A 797 8.20 15.46 7.45
C TYR A 797 8.52 16.74 8.21
N PHE A 798 8.57 16.70 9.55
CA PHE A 798 9.05 17.82 10.37
C PHE A 798 10.51 18.19 10.04
N ASN A 799 11.37 17.19 9.89
CA ASN A 799 12.76 17.39 9.45
C ASN A 799 12.83 17.93 8.01
N TYR A 800 11.95 17.50 7.09
CA TYR A 800 11.83 18.11 5.77
C TYR A 800 11.46 19.60 5.88
N LEU A 801 10.42 19.94 6.64
CA LEU A 801 9.97 21.34 6.80
C LEU A 801 11.05 22.23 7.45
N ALA A 802 11.78 21.73 8.45
CA ALA A 802 12.93 22.41 9.04
C ALA A 802 14.05 22.70 8.03
N ASN A 803 14.20 21.86 7.00
CA ASN A 803 15.19 22.04 5.93
C ASN A 803 14.66 22.84 4.72
N ALA A 804 13.35 22.86 4.48
CA ALA A 804 12.73 23.58 3.37
C ALA A 804 12.31 25.02 3.73
N TYR A 805 12.06 25.29 5.02
CA TYR A 805 11.64 26.59 5.55
C TYR A 805 12.49 26.95 6.78
N ALA A 806 11.90 27.48 7.85
CA ALA A 806 12.65 27.86 9.05
C ALA A 806 12.26 27.09 10.32
N LEU A 807 13.29 26.76 11.09
CA LEU A 807 13.22 26.16 12.43
C LEU A 807 13.56 27.23 13.49
N GLY A 808 12.69 27.43 14.48
CA GLY A 808 13.05 28.14 15.71
C GLY A 808 13.69 27.17 16.69
N ASP A 809 14.96 27.40 17.05
CA ASP A 809 15.67 26.58 18.05
C ASP A 809 15.86 27.29 19.40
N ASN A 810 15.20 28.43 19.56
CA ASN A 810 15.14 29.28 20.75
C ASN A 810 13.70 29.81 20.98
N PHE A 811 12.70 28.97 20.69
CA PHE A 811 11.28 29.23 20.91
C PHE A 811 10.80 28.47 22.16
N HIS A 812 9.99 29.09 22.99
CA HIS A 812 9.67 28.66 24.35
C HIS A 812 8.15 28.53 24.60
N GLN A 813 7.77 27.69 25.57
CA GLN A 813 6.41 27.71 26.13
C GLN A 813 6.30 28.92 27.08
N SER A 814 5.35 29.83 26.88
CA SER A 814 5.34 31.12 27.59
C SER A 814 5.20 31.02 29.13
N LEU A 815 4.69 29.90 29.66
CA LEU A 815 4.55 29.61 31.09
C LEU A 815 5.16 28.24 31.45
N TRP A 816 5.75 28.12 32.65
CA TRP A 816 5.98 26.80 33.25
C TRP A 816 4.64 26.11 33.54
N GLY A 817 4.57 24.82 33.24
CA GLY A 817 3.42 23.97 33.52
C GLY A 817 2.59 23.59 32.30
N ALA A 818 1.33 23.25 32.56
CA ALA A 818 0.51 22.42 31.68
C ALA A 818 -0.19 23.16 30.53
N THR A 819 -0.93 22.39 29.73
CA THR A 819 -1.63 22.76 28.50
C THR A 819 -2.53 23.98 28.65
N ALA A 820 -3.47 24.00 29.59
CA ALA A 820 -4.51 25.03 29.65
C ALA A 820 -3.95 26.41 30.01
N PRO A 821 -3.04 26.58 31.00
CA PRO A 821 -2.32 27.83 31.20
C PRO A 821 -1.61 28.33 29.94
N ASN A 822 -0.83 27.48 29.24
CA ASN A 822 -0.09 27.88 28.04
C ASN A 822 -1.01 28.20 26.85
N THR A 823 -2.08 27.43 26.65
CA THR A 823 -3.10 27.63 25.62
C THR A 823 -3.87 28.94 25.81
N LEU A 824 -4.14 29.33 27.07
CA LEU A 824 -4.79 30.61 27.38
C LEU A 824 -3.82 31.78 27.32
N ASN A 825 -2.57 31.59 27.77
CA ASN A 825 -1.55 32.61 27.65
C ASN A 825 -1.24 32.96 26.20
N TRP A 826 -1.19 31.94 25.31
CA TRP A 826 -1.05 32.15 23.87
C TRP A 826 -2.01 33.22 23.34
N VAL A 827 -3.31 33.17 23.71
CA VAL A 827 -4.35 34.08 23.15
C VAL A 827 -4.66 35.31 24.02
N THR A 828 -4.07 35.43 25.21
CA THR A 828 -4.29 36.56 26.15
C THR A 828 -3.03 37.39 26.37
N GLY A 829 -1.84 36.87 26.07
CA GLY A 829 -0.56 37.43 26.51
C GLY A 829 -0.38 37.49 28.03
N GLY A 830 -1.27 36.89 28.83
CA GLY A 830 -1.33 37.00 30.30
C GLY A 830 -1.63 35.68 30.99
N VAL A 831 -1.71 35.67 32.33
CA VAL A 831 -1.94 34.42 33.08
C VAL A 831 -3.37 34.38 33.63
N PRO A 832 -4.16 33.34 33.33
CA PRO A 832 -5.59 33.30 33.66
C PRO A 832 -5.86 33.42 35.15
N LEU A 833 -6.88 34.20 35.50
CA LEU A 833 -7.26 34.50 36.88
C LEU A 833 -8.45 33.64 37.37
N TYR A 834 -8.53 33.43 38.68
CA TYR A 834 -9.75 32.92 39.30
C TYR A 834 -10.83 34.01 39.39
N TYR A 835 -11.87 33.84 38.59
CA TYR A 835 -13.07 34.67 38.60
C TYR A 835 -14.20 34.06 39.43
N THR A 836 -15.15 34.86 39.87
CA THR A 836 -16.48 34.38 40.27
C THR A 836 -17.34 34.05 39.05
N ALA A 837 -18.51 33.42 39.26
CA ALA A 837 -19.48 33.19 38.18
C ALA A 837 -20.03 34.49 37.56
N ASP A 838 -19.91 35.64 38.25
CA ASP A 838 -20.20 36.98 37.73
C ASP A 838 -18.94 37.74 37.27
N GLY A 839 -17.85 37.02 37.00
CA GLY A 839 -16.70 37.54 36.26
C GLY A 839 -15.80 38.50 37.03
N LYS A 840 -15.71 38.39 38.37
CA LYS A 840 -14.85 39.22 39.23
C LYS A 840 -13.73 38.41 39.87
N ALA A 841 -12.51 38.95 39.89
CA ALA A 841 -11.37 38.29 40.54
C ALA A 841 -11.66 38.02 42.04
N ALA A 842 -11.38 36.79 42.50
CA ALA A 842 -11.73 36.34 43.85
C ALA A 842 -10.77 35.29 44.42
N VAL A 843 -11.05 34.86 45.66
CA VAL A 843 -10.35 33.75 46.31
C VAL A 843 -11.01 32.42 45.89
N PRO A 844 -10.28 31.46 45.31
CA PRO A 844 -10.80 30.15 44.96
C PRO A 844 -11.07 29.28 46.20
N PRO A 845 -11.87 28.20 46.06
CA PRO A 845 -12.06 27.22 47.12
C PRO A 845 -10.72 26.67 47.65
N GLN A 846 -10.59 26.48 48.97
CA GLN A 846 -9.33 26.15 49.62
C GLN A 846 -8.63 24.89 49.07
N ASN A 847 -9.39 23.92 48.56
CA ASN A 847 -8.88 22.69 47.96
C ASN A 847 -8.48 22.83 46.47
N GLN A 848 -8.78 23.98 45.86
CA GLN A 848 -8.32 24.38 44.51
C GLN A 848 -7.10 25.31 44.57
N ILE A 849 -6.63 25.65 45.77
CA ILE A 849 -5.38 26.38 46.02
C ILE A 849 -4.21 25.39 46.05
N GLN A 850 -3.17 25.65 45.25
CA GLN A 850 -1.98 24.79 45.16
C GLN A 850 -1.18 24.77 46.46
N ASN A 851 -0.59 23.60 46.74
CA ASN A 851 0.34 23.40 47.84
C ASN A 851 1.43 22.38 47.45
N PRO A 852 2.58 22.84 46.93
CA PRO A 852 3.70 21.99 46.53
C PRO A 852 4.58 21.52 47.70
N ASN A 853 4.28 21.89 48.96
CA ASN A 853 5.06 21.35 50.08
C ASN A 853 4.89 19.82 50.15
N PRO A 854 5.96 19.05 50.41
CA PRO A 854 5.85 17.60 50.53
C PRO A 854 4.93 17.15 51.68
N VAL A 855 4.15 16.10 51.45
CA VAL A 855 3.39 15.40 52.47
C VAL A 855 4.36 14.82 53.48
N LEU A 856 4.12 15.08 54.77
CA LEU A 856 4.98 14.65 55.87
C LEU A 856 5.30 13.15 55.78
N GLY A 857 6.58 12.81 55.88
CA GLY A 857 7.07 11.43 55.80
C GLY A 857 7.32 10.90 54.38
N THR A 858 7.07 11.70 53.34
CA THR A 858 7.42 11.36 51.95
C THR A 858 8.70 12.06 51.50
N ASN A 859 9.26 11.63 50.37
CA ASN A 859 10.20 12.44 49.60
C ASN A 859 9.41 13.09 48.46
N ASN A 860 9.37 14.42 48.41
CA ASN A 860 8.83 15.24 47.33
C ASN A 860 7.36 15.06 46.90
N ARG A 861 6.55 14.20 47.54
CA ARG A 861 5.14 14.02 47.14
C ARG A 861 4.28 15.19 47.63
N TYR A 862 3.80 16.04 46.73
CA TYR A 862 3.12 17.30 47.10
C TYR A 862 1.78 17.09 47.84
N ILE A 863 1.40 18.06 48.67
CA ILE A 863 0.13 18.05 49.43
C ILE A 863 -1.09 18.28 48.53
N ASN A 864 -1.01 19.22 47.59
CA ASN A 864 -2.11 19.53 46.67
C ASN A 864 -1.59 20.06 45.33
N ASP A 865 -1.10 19.13 44.50
CA ASP A 865 -0.63 19.39 43.12
C ASP A 865 -1.79 19.51 42.12
N GLY A 866 -2.88 18.74 42.32
CA GLY A 866 -4.06 18.74 41.45
C GLY A 866 -4.98 19.98 41.55
N ALA A 867 -4.54 21.01 42.27
CA ALA A 867 -5.18 22.32 42.37
C ALA A 867 -4.65 23.26 41.29
N ALA A 868 -5.46 24.22 40.83
CA ALA A 868 -5.02 25.16 39.79
C ALA A 868 -4.35 26.43 40.33
N TYR A 869 -4.76 26.93 41.50
CA TYR A 869 -4.61 28.35 41.76
C TYR A 869 -3.54 28.70 42.81
N ILE A 870 -2.73 29.73 42.50
CA ILE A 870 -1.74 30.31 43.43
C ILE A 870 -1.87 31.83 43.48
N ASN A 871 -1.57 32.45 44.62
CA ASN A 871 -1.46 33.90 44.78
C ASN A 871 0.01 34.29 45.05
N PHE A 872 0.76 34.60 43.99
CA PHE A 872 2.17 35.02 44.09
C PHE A 872 2.38 36.34 44.85
N SER A 873 1.33 37.12 45.13
CA SER A 873 1.46 38.33 45.97
C SER A 873 1.59 38.02 47.48
N ASP A 874 1.29 36.77 47.89
CA ASP A 874 1.44 36.30 49.28
C ASP A 874 2.66 35.37 49.42
N PRO A 875 3.79 35.85 49.97
CA PRO A 875 4.98 35.02 50.19
C PRO A 875 4.78 33.92 51.25
N SER A 876 3.71 33.96 52.05
CA SER A 876 3.39 32.90 53.01
C SER A 876 2.74 31.68 52.37
N GLN A 877 2.27 31.81 51.12
CA GLN A 877 1.69 30.68 50.40
C GLN A 877 2.77 29.65 50.02
N PRO A 878 2.54 28.34 50.25
CA PRO A 878 3.49 27.28 49.90
C PRO A 878 4.04 27.38 48.48
N GLY A 879 5.36 27.25 48.34
CA GLY A 879 6.09 27.37 47.08
C GLY A 879 6.48 28.80 46.68
N VAL A 880 5.64 29.82 46.97
CA VAL A 880 5.81 31.20 46.46
C VAL A 880 7.15 31.82 46.88
N GLU A 881 7.56 31.68 48.15
CA GLU A 881 8.84 32.24 48.61
C GLU A 881 10.06 31.60 47.93
N ALA A 882 10.00 30.30 47.57
CA ALA A 882 11.09 29.64 46.86
C ALA A 882 11.24 30.22 45.44
N VAL A 883 10.13 30.41 44.72
CA VAL A 883 10.09 31.06 43.40
C VAL A 883 10.61 32.49 43.48
N ARG A 884 10.06 33.29 44.40
CA ARG A 884 10.48 34.68 44.62
C ARG A 884 11.97 34.79 44.90
N LYS A 885 12.49 33.92 45.76
CA LYS A 885 13.92 33.85 46.08
C LYS A 885 14.75 33.50 44.84
N TYR A 886 14.41 32.44 44.11
CA TYR A 886 15.12 32.06 42.88
C TYR A 886 15.20 33.22 41.88
N LEU A 887 14.05 33.79 41.53
CA LEU A 887 13.96 34.86 40.53
C LEU A 887 14.63 36.17 40.99
N SER A 888 14.74 36.43 42.30
CA SER A 888 15.45 37.60 42.83
C SER A 888 16.97 37.59 42.62
N HIS A 889 17.55 36.45 42.23
CA HIS A 889 18.98 36.32 41.90
C HIS A 889 19.28 36.48 40.40
N LEU A 890 18.27 36.71 39.56
CA LEU A 890 18.46 36.92 38.12
C LEU A 890 19.27 38.19 37.83
N PRO A 891 20.09 38.22 36.76
CA PRO A 891 20.92 39.37 36.42
C PRO A 891 20.14 40.54 35.76
N TYR A 892 18.81 40.46 35.72
CA TYR A 892 17.89 41.44 35.16
C TYR A 892 16.58 41.45 35.97
N SER A 893 15.76 42.49 35.83
CA SER A 893 14.47 42.59 36.53
C SER A 893 13.33 41.98 35.70
N LEU A 894 12.43 41.24 36.35
CA LEU A 894 11.22 40.69 35.71
C LEU A 894 10.32 41.80 35.15
N TYR A 895 9.60 41.47 34.07
CA TYR A 895 8.59 42.35 33.50
C TYR A 895 7.52 42.69 34.55
N GLN A 896 7.23 43.99 34.67
CA GLN A 896 6.31 44.55 35.68
C GLN A 896 6.54 44.04 37.13
N ASN A 897 7.80 43.75 37.51
CA ASN A 897 8.17 43.15 38.81
C ASN A 897 7.55 41.76 39.08
N GLY A 898 7.23 41.04 38.01
CA GLY A 898 6.69 39.68 37.99
C GLY A 898 5.18 39.55 37.79
N ASP A 899 4.45 40.67 37.64
CA ASP A 899 3.00 40.74 37.34
C ASP A 899 2.04 40.05 38.33
N ALA A 900 2.46 39.86 39.59
CA ALA A 900 1.58 39.34 40.65
C ALA A 900 0.79 40.46 41.34
N GLN A 901 -0.50 40.60 41.01
CA GLN A 901 -1.41 41.56 41.61
C GLN A 901 -1.87 41.14 43.01
N LYS A 902 -2.12 42.12 43.89
CA LYS A 902 -2.39 41.87 45.30
C LYS A 902 -3.73 41.16 45.51
N GLY A 903 -3.67 39.94 46.05
CA GLY A 903 -4.84 39.11 46.37
C GLY A 903 -5.45 38.38 45.18
N TYR A 904 -4.78 38.39 44.03
CA TYR A 904 -5.22 37.69 42.81
C TYR A 904 -4.70 36.25 42.81
N TYR A 905 -5.48 35.35 42.22
CA TYR A 905 -5.17 33.92 42.16
C TYR A 905 -5.09 33.49 40.70
N TYR A 906 -3.97 32.87 40.33
CA TYR A 906 -3.56 32.59 38.95
C TYR A 906 -3.56 31.08 38.69
N MET A 907 -3.99 30.66 37.50
CA MET A 907 -4.12 29.26 37.08
C MET A 907 -2.77 28.69 36.57
N LEU A 908 -2.32 27.58 37.18
CA LEU A 908 -1.03 26.92 36.91
C LEU A 908 -1.13 25.42 36.54
N THR A 909 -2.34 24.88 36.41
CA THR A 909 -2.58 23.48 36.00
C THR A 909 -3.95 23.32 35.35
N ASP A 910 -4.19 22.19 34.69
CA ASP A 910 -5.36 21.98 33.85
C ASP A 910 -6.67 21.84 34.62
N TYR A 911 -7.53 22.84 34.42
CA TYR A 911 -8.95 22.81 34.72
C TYR A 911 -9.71 22.93 33.39
N ASP A 912 -10.87 22.29 33.33
CA ASP A 912 -11.79 22.28 32.20
C ASP A 912 -12.36 23.68 31.89
N PRO A 913 -12.68 24.00 30.62
CA PRO A 913 -13.27 25.29 30.23
C PRO A 913 -14.59 25.62 30.95
N ALA A 914 -14.93 26.91 31.01
CA ALA A 914 -16.17 27.41 31.61
C ALA A 914 -17.44 26.99 30.86
N TYR A 915 -17.36 26.80 29.54
CA TYR A 915 -18.50 26.51 28.68
C TYR A 915 -18.37 25.17 27.93
N ASN A 916 -19.52 24.60 27.57
CA ASN A 916 -19.62 23.58 26.52
C ASN A 916 -19.76 24.25 25.15
N MET A 917 -19.46 23.53 24.06
CA MET A 917 -19.54 24.04 22.68
C MET A 917 -20.87 24.69 22.28
N ASN A 918 -21.99 24.26 22.88
CA ASN A 918 -23.31 24.85 22.64
C ASN A 918 -23.52 26.22 23.33
N GLY A 919 -22.60 26.65 24.21
CA GLY A 919 -22.68 27.85 25.03
C GLY A 919 -23.33 27.65 26.40
N SER A 920 -23.60 26.41 26.82
CA SER A 920 -24.04 26.14 28.20
C SER A 920 -22.87 26.19 29.18
N LEU A 921 -23.06 26.87 30.31
CA LEU A 921 -22.10 26.90 31.41
C LEU A 921 -21.90 25.50 32.01
N ARG A 922 -20.65 25.16 32.32
CA ARG A 922 -20.31 23.98 33.11
C ARG A 922 -20.53 24.26 34.61
N PRO A 923 -20.86 23.23 35.42
CA PRO A 923 -21.11 23.43 36.85
C PRO A 923 -19.82 23.85 37.57
N LEU A 924 -19.93 24.82 38.47
CA LEU A 924 -18.86 25.26 39.36
C LEU A 924 -19.07 24.72 40.77
N GLY A 925 -17.98 24.48 41.50
CA GLY A 925 -18.03 24.03 42.89
C GLY A 925 -16.65 23.62 43.42
N PRO A 926 -16.48 23.50 44.74
CA PRO A 926 -15.16 23.25 45.35
C PRO A 926 -14.49 21.97 44.82
N ASN A 927 -15.28 20.92 44.53
CA ASN A 927 -14.76 19.64 44.05
C ASN A 927 -14.88 19.46 42.53
N ILE A 928 -15.15 20.53 41.77
CA ILE A 928 -15.32 20.47 40.32
C ILE A 928 -14.17 21.25 39.66
N LYS A 929 -13.41 20.59 38.79
CA LYS A 929 -12.26 21.18 38.07
C LYS A 929 -12.66 21.95 36.81
N ASN A 930 -13.80 22.65 36.81
CA ASN A 930 -14.11 23.61 35.74
C ASN A 930 -13.64 25.00 36.18
N VAL A 931 -13.10 25.80 35.26
CA VAL A 931 -12.87 27.21 35.52
C VAL A 931 -14.18 28.00 35.48
N PRO A 932 -14.30 29.10 36.25
CA PRO A 932 -15.33 30.11 36.04
C PRO A 932 -15.10 30.88 34.72
N PRO A 933 -16.15 31.52 34.14
CA PRO A 933 -16.00 32.35 32.94
C PRO A 933 -14.94 33.45 33.11
N SER A 934 -14.03 33.55 32.15
CA SER A 934 -13.01 34.61 32.10
C SER A 934 -13.53 35.84 31.34
N ASN A 935 -13.07 37.00 31.83
CA ASN A 935 -13.18 38.32 31.23
C ASN A 935 -11.79 38.92 30.89
N ASP A 936 -10.74 38.08 30.84
CA ASP A 936 -9.41 38.52 30.42
C ASP A 936 -9.46 39.00 28.95
N PRO A 937 -8.72 40.07 28.59
CA PRO A 937 -8.60 40.51 27.20
C PRO A 937 -7.86 39.45 26.36
N THR A 938 -8.17 39.39 25.06
CA THR A 938 -7.60 38.40 24.14
C THR A 938 -7.40 38.98 22.75
N ILE A 939 -6.49 38.37 21.98
CA ILE A 939 -6.31 38.67 20.56
C ILE A 939 -7.60 38.50 19.74
N PHE A 940 -8.50 37.59 20.12
CA PHE A 940 -9.79 37.42 19.45
C PHE A 940 -10.67 38.68 19.54
N GLN A 941 -10.59 39.41 20.66
CA GLN A 941 -11.34 40.65 20.87
C GLN A 941 -10.76 41.76 19.98
N ASP A 942 -9.42 41.92 19.93
CA ASP A 942 -8.77 42.90 19.06
C ASP A 942 -9.02 42.62 17.58
N LEU A 943 -8.94 41.36 17.16
CA LEU A 943 -9.30 40.92 15.80
C LEU A 943 -10.75 41.29 15.48
N GLN A 944 -11.68 41.03 16.40
CA GLN A 944 -13.10 41.31 16.23
C GLN A 944 -13.40 42.81 16.16
N ASP A 945 -12.78 43.64 17.02
CA ASP A 945 -13.01 45.09 17.07
C ASP A 945 -12.39 45.83 15.89
N HIS A 946 -11.32 45.29 15.29
CA HIS A 946 -10.67 45.84 14.10
C HIS A 946 -11.18 45.21 12.78
N GLY A 947 -12.16 44.30 12.84
CA GLY A 947 -12.78 43.70 11.66
C GLY A 947 -11.88 42.71 10.91
N VAL A 948 -10.89 42.13 11.58
CA VAL A 948 -10.02 41.07 11.05
C VAL A 948 -10.69 39.73 11.26
N SER A 949 -10.95 38.99 10.19
CA SER A 949 -11.64 37.70 10.28
C SER A 949 -10.78 36.65 10.98
N TRP A 950 -11.37 35.92 11.92
CA TRP A 950 -10.69 34.85 12.65
C TRP A 950 -11.59 33.62 12.85
N ALA A 951 -10.97 32.45 12.99
CA ALA A 951 -11.64 31.23 13.42
C ALA A 951 -10.73 30.31 14.23
N TRP A 952 -11.33 29.48 15.06
CA TRP A 952 -10.66 28.44 15.84
C TRP A 952 -11.11 27.06 15.37
N PHE A 953 -10.24 26.35 14.67
CA PHE A 953 -10.50 25.04 14.10
C PHE A 953 -10.03 23.93 15.04
N ALA A 954 -10.97 23.36 15.80
CA ALA A 954 -10.76 22.25 16.70
C ALA A 954 -11.14 20.93 16.01
N GLN A 955 -10.19 20.01 15.80
CA GLN A 955 -10.45 18.74 15.13
C GLN A 955 -11.52 17.91 15.86
N GLY A 956 -11.56 17.95 17.20
CA GLY A 956 -12.56 17.25 18.01
C GLY A 956 -14.02 17.63 17.68
N LYS A 957 -14.27 18.81 17.08
CA LYS A 957 -15.61 19.21 16.62
C LYS A 957 -16.13 18.33 15.48
N ASN A 958 -15.24 17.73 14.69
CA ASN A 958 -15.63 16.82 13.61
C ASN A 958 -16.25 15.51 14.13
N THR A 959 -15.78 15.03 15.27
CA THR A 959 -16.14 13.70 15.82
C THR A 959 -17.20 13.78 16.92
N ASP A 960 -17.12 14.77 17.81
CA ASP A 960 -18.18 15.08 18.77
C ASP A 960 -18.42 16.60 18.89
N PRO A 961 -19.46 17.14 18.21
CA PRO A 961 -19.83 18.55 18.28
C PRO A 961 -20.22 19.08 19.68
N GLN A 962 -20.35 18.23 20.70
CA GLN A 962 -20.70 18.63 22.07
C GLN A 962 -19.64 18.29 23.13
N ALA A 963 -18.79 17.26 22.92
CA ALA A 963 -17.85 16.74 23.93
C ALA A 963 -16.41 17.29 23.85
N ILE A 964 -16.20 18.50 23.35
CA ILE A 964 -14.86 19.13 23.26
C ILE A 964 -14.37 19.66 24.64
N SER A 965 -14.47 18.84 25.68
CA SER A 965 -13.85 19.11 26.98
C SER A 965 -12.36 18.79 27.00
N ILE A 966 -11.94 17.78 26.24
CA ILE A 966 -10.62 17.15 26.39
C ILE A 966 -9.43 17.98 25.89
N HIS A 967 -9.60 18.96 24.99
CA HIS A 967 -8.49 19.76 24.40
C HIS A 967 -8.30 21.17 24.92
N ARG A 968 -9.05 21.56 25.96
CA ARG A 968 -8.88 22.86 26.64
C ARG A 968 -8.96 24.06 25.69
N GLU A 969 -9.84 23.99 24.68
CA GLU A 969 -9.99 25.00 23.62
C GLU A 969 -10.17 26.41 24.20
N ALA A 970 -9.26 27.35 23.88
CA ALA A 970 -9.24 28.67 24.50
C ALA A 970 -10.57 29.45 24.38
N PRO A 971 -11.30 29.44 23.24
CA PRO A 971 -12.57 30.16 23.14
C PRO A 971 -13.65 29.74 24.15
N LEU A 972 -13.58 28.50 24.68
CA LEU A 972 -14.56 27.97 25.64
C LEU A 972 -14.39 28.52 27.08
N TYR A 973 -13.39 29.37 27.31
CA TYR A 973 -13.14 30.00 28.61
C TYR A 973 -13.80 31.39 28.72
N PHE A 974 -14.05 32.06 27.60
CA PHE A 974 -14.40 33.48 27.56
C PHE A 974 -15.90 33.73 27.41
N GLN A 975 -16.47 34.49 28.33
CA GLN A 975 -17.91 34.78 28.36
C GLN A 975 -18.41 35.45 27.07
N TYR A 976 -17.69 36.48 26.62
CA TYR A 976 -18.10 37.30 25.47
C TYR A 976 -18.12 36.53 24.14
N ILE A 977 -17.34 35.43 24.02
CA ILE A 977 -17.41 34.54 22.85
C ILE A 977 -18.64 33.64 22.95
N MET A 978 -18.80 32.94 24.08
CA MET A 978 -19.76 31.85 24.22
C MET A 978 -21.21 32.29 24.42
N GLU A 979 -21.42 33.52 24.91
CA GLU A 979 -22.74 34.13 25.07
C GLU A 979 -23.14 35.02 23.87
N SER A 980 -22.30 35.11 22.83
CA SER A 980 -22.57 35.88 21.61
C SER A 980 -22.55 35.00 20.34
N PRO A 981 -22.82 35.57 19.14
CA PRO A 981 -22.64 34.85 17.88
C PRO A 981 -21.19 34.43 17.57
N LEU A 982 -20.18 34.96 18.29
CA LEU A 982 -18.76 34.67 18.05
C LEU A 982 -18.39 33.19 18.29
N LYS A 983 -19.18 32.45 19.08
CA LYS A 983 -19.02 30.99 19.18
C LYS A 983 -19.14 30.25 17.84
N ASN A 984 -19.73 30.87 16.81
CA ASN A 984 -19.77 30.34 15.45
C ASN A 984 -18.41 30.43 14.73
N ASN A 985 -17.43 31.15 15.27
CA ASN A 985 -16.05 31.17 14.78
C ASN A 985 -15.27 29.92 15.26
N ILE A 986 -15.80 29.17 16.23
CA ILE A 986 -15.25 27.87 16.64
C ILE A 986 -15.76 26.82 15.65
N GLN A 987 -14.87 26.24 14.86
CA GLN A 987 -15.17 25.34 13.76
C GLN A 987 -14.37 24.03 13.83
N GLY A 988 -14.66 23.11 12.91
CA GLY A 988 -13.97 21.82 12.80
C GLY A 988 -13.06 21.78 11.57
N MET A 989 -12.14 20.83 11.53
CA MET A 989 -11.21 20.69 10.39
C MET A 989 -11.91 20.46 9.06
N THR A 990 -13.13 19.91 9.04
CA THR A 990 -13.92 19.82 7.80
C THR A 990 -14.25 21.21 7.23
N GLN A 991 -14.53 22.19 8.09
CA GLN A 991 -14.75 23.58 7.66
C GLN A 991 -13.43 24.22 7.22
N PHE A 992 -12.31 23.98 7.94
CA PHE A 992 -10.99 24.48 7.54
C PHE A 992 -10.65 24.08 6.10
N TYR A 993 -10.80 22.81 5.73
CA TYR A 993 -10.51 22.35 4.37
C TYR A 993 -11.48 22.91 3.33
N GLN A 994 -12.75 23.16 3.69
CA GLN A 994 -13.69 23.87 2.83
C GLN A 994 -13.28 25.34 2.64
N ASP A 995 -12.82 26.01 3.69
CA ASP A 995 -12.40 27.41 3.62
C ASP A 995 -11.10 27.58 2.83
N VAL A 996 -10.19 26.62 2.94
CA VAL A 996 -8.99 26.49 2.08
C VAL A 996 -9.38 26.28 0.62
N ALA A 997 -10.34 25.40 0.32
CA ALA A 997 -10.76 25.09 -1.05
C ALA A 997 -11.54 26.25 -1.72
N ASN A 998 -12.26 27.05 -0.95
CA ASN A 998 -13.18 28.08 -1.46
C ASN A 998 -12.60 29.52 -1.45
N ASP A 999 -11.29 29.70 -1.20
CA ASP A 999 -10.67 31.02 -0.98
C ASP A 999 -11.33 31.84 0.16
N SER A 1000 -11.95 31.17 1.14
CA SER A 1000 -12.72 31.80 2.22
C SER A 1000 -12.06 31.68 3.60
N LEU A 1001 -10.79 31.24 3.67
CA LEU A 1001 -10.06 31.13 4.92
C LEU A 1001 -9.98 32.49 5.66
N PRO A 1002 -10.21 32.52 6.99
CA PRO A 1002 -10.04 33.73 7.78
C PRO A 1002 -8.61 34.29 7.71
N ALA A 1003 -8.46 35.57 8.04
CA ALA A 1003 -7.16 36.22 8.12
C ALA A 1003 -6.29 35.63 9.25
N VAL A 1004 -6.91 35.19 10.35
CA VAL A 1004 -6.22 34.52 11.47
C VAL A 1004 -6.92 33.20 11.81
N SER A 1005 -6.26 32.08 11.54
CA SER A 1005 -6.79 30.73 11.74
C SER A 1005 -6.00 30.00 12.82
N PHE A 1006 -6.64 29.77 13.96
CA PHE A 1006 -6.08 28.96 15.06
C PHE A 1006 -6.47 27.50 14.83
N VAL A 1007 -5.56 26.55 15.00
CA VAL A 1007 -5.79 25.12 14.72
C VAL A 1007 -5.31 24.23 15.85
N ARG A 1008 -6.20 23.36 16.34
CA ARG A 1008 -5.93 22.35 17.37
C ARG A 1008 -6.30 20.95 16.85
N PRO A 1009 -5.35 20.00 16.80
CA PRO A 1009 -5.67 18.59 16.58
C PRO A 1009 -6.44 17.99 17.78
N ASP A 1010 -6.96 16.78 17.62
CA ASP A 1010 -7.62 16.03 18.70
C ASP A 1010 -6.68 15.02 19.40
N ALA A 1011 -7.17 14.36 20.45
CA ALA A 1011 -6.40 13.47 21.32
C ALA A 1011 -5.80 12.25 20.63
N THR A 1012 -6.17 12.00 19.37
CA THR A 1012 -5.58 10.94 18.57
C THR A 1012 -4.45 11.47 17.68
N ASN A 1013 -4.41 12.79 17.41
CA ASN A 1013 -3.53 13.45 16.45
C ASN A 1013 -2.73 14.64 17.02
N ASP A 1014 -2.89 15.01 18.29
CA ASP A 1014 -2.22 16.16 18.89
C ASP A 1014 -0.74 15.92 19.23
N GLY A 1015 -0.28 14.67 19.27
CA GLY A 1015 1.09 14.29 19.64
C GLY A 1015 1.26 13.98 21.12
N HIS A 1016 0.32 14.38 21.99
CA HIS A 1016 0.38 14.19 23.44
C HIS A 1016 0.76 12.74 23.79
N PRO A 1017 1.77 12.51 24.66
CA PRO A 1017 2.11 11.18 25.13
C PRO A 1017 0.89 10.43 25.70
N ALA A 1018 0.88 9.11 25.59
CA ALA A 1018 -0.25 8.23 25.95
C ALA A 1018 -1.58 8.38 25.19
N SER A 1019 -2.04 9.57 24.81
CA SER A 1019 -3.26 9.79 24.01
C SER A 1019 -3.00 9.71 22.51
N SER A 1020 -1.92 10.30 22.01
CA SER A 1020 -1.54 10.36 20.59
C SER A 1020 -0.12 9.79 20.37
N THR A 1021 0.47 10.06 19.19
CA THR A 1021 1.86 9.76 18.83
C THR A 1021 2.45 10.91 17.99
N PRO A 1022 3.77 11.13 18.01
CA PRO A 1022 4.45 12.06 17.10
C PRO A 1022 4.25 11.75 15.61
N ALA A 1023 3.90 10.51 15.26
CA ALA A 1023 3.56 10.13 13.90
C ALA A 1023 2.17 10.65 13.51
N ALA A 1024 1.18 10.54 14.39
CA ALA A 1024 -0.16 11.07 14.16
C ALA A 1024 -0.15 12.61 14.02
N LEU A 1025 0.58 13.31 14.90
CA LEU A 1025 0.78 14.77 14.79
C LEU A 1025 1.47 15.17 13.48
N GLN A 1026 2.50 14.42 13.07
CA GLN A 1026 3.17 14.64 11.79
C GLN A 1026 2.18 14.52 10.62
N HIS A 1027 1.38 13.45 10.58
CA HIS A 1027 0.42 13.21 9.49
C HIS A 1027 -0.75 14.22 9.50
N PHE A 1028 -1.21 14.66 10.67
CA PHE A 1028 -2.18 15.76 10.75
C PHE A 1028 -1.62 17.03 10.11
N PHE A 1029 -0.38 17.41 10.48
CA PHE A 1029 0.23 18.64 10.00
C PHE A 1029 0.64 18.57 8.53
N GLU A 1030 1.10 17.41 8.06
CA GLU A 1030 1.34 17.10 6.64
C GLU A 1030 0.09 17.30 5.79
N ASN A 1031 -1.06 16.73 6.22
CA ASN A 1031 -2.32 16.94 5.54
C ASN A 1031 -2.73 18.43 5.50
N LEU A 1032 -2.61 19.15 6.62
CA LEU A 1032 -2.92 20.58 6.69
C LEU A 1032 -2.07 21.41 5.70
N VAL A 1033 -0.75 21.26 5.75
CA VAL A 1033 0.18 22.00 4.90
C VAL A 1033 -0.04 21.68 3.43
N ASN A 1034 -0.26 20.40 3.08
CA ASN A 1034 -0.51 19.98 1.70
C ASN A 1034 -1.80 20.60 1.12
N HIS A 1035 -2.89 20.69 1.90
CA HIS A 1035 -4.13 21.35 1.44
C HIS A 1035 -3.93 22.86 1.22
N VAL A 1036 -3.24 23.55 2.15
CA VAL A 1036 -2.95 24.98 2.00
C VAL A 1036 -2.03 25.24 0.79
N GLN A 1037 -1.02 24.39 0.58
CA GLN A 1037 -0.09 24.48 -0.54
C GLN A 1037 -0.72 24.06 -1.89
N ALA A 1038 -1.81 23.29 -1.89
CA ALA A 1038 -2.58 22.99 -3.10
C ALA A 1038 -3.29 24.24 -3.63
N ASN A 1039 -3.90 25.07 -2.76
CA ASN A 1039 -4.41 26.38 -3.15
C ASN A 1039 -3.26 27.40 -3.25
N LYS A 1040 -2.70 27.59 -4.45
CA LYS A 1040 -1.56 28.51 -4.66
C LYS A 1040 -1.88 29.97 -4.29
N LYS A 1041 -3.09 30.47 -4.56
CA LYS A 1041 -3.49 31.85 -4.23
C LYS A 1041 -3.50 32.08 -2.72
N LEU A 1042 -4.04 31.13 -1.97
CA LEU A 1042 -4.01 31.14 -0.51
C LEU A 1042 -2.57 31.00 0.00
N TRP A 1043 -1.81 30.02 -0.49
CA TRP A 1043 -0.41 29.78 -0.13
C TRP A 1043 0.49 31.03 -0.31
N TYR A 1044 0.41 31.72 -1.45
CA TYR A 1044 1.19 32.94 -1.71
C TYR A 1044 0.81 34.13 -0.82
N SER A 1045 -0.28 34.05 -0.07
CA SER A 1045 -0.69 35.04 0.92
C SER A 1045 -0.74 34.47 2.35
N SER A 1046 -0.17 33.28 2.58
CA SER A 1046 -0.20 32.59 3.87
C SER A 1046 1.15 32.49 4.58
N ALA A 1047 1.07 32.47 5.91
CA ALA A 1047 2.12 31.92 6.78
C ALA A 1047 1.52 30.85 7.68
N ILE A 1048 2.17 29.68 7.77
CA ILE A 1048 1.80 28.60 8.68
C ILE A 1048 2.84 28.53 9.79
N MET A 1049 2.38 28.65 11.03
CA MET A 1049 3.18 28.50 12.24
C MET A 1049 2.82 27.19 12.90
N PHE A 1050 3.82 26.39 13.30
CA PHE A 1050 3.61 25.17 14.06
C PHE A 1050 4.43 25.19 15.33
N THR A 1051 3.77 24.88 16.44
CA THR A 1051 4.36 24.64 17.75
C THR A 1051 3.57 23.54 18.47
N VAL A 1052 4.03 23.15 19.66
CA VAL A 1052 3.20 22.53 20.70
C VAL A 1052 2.84 23.58 21.75
N ASP A 1053 2.02 23.20 22.73
CA ASP A 1053 1.65 24.01 23.89
C ASP A 1053 2.78 24.13 24.94
N SER A 1054 3.49 23.01 25.20
CA SER A 1054 4.46 22.84 26.29
C SER A 1054 5.42 21.68 26.02
N THR A 1055 6.43 21.54 26.87
CA THR A 1055 7.49 20.54 26.77
C THR A 1055 7.03 19.13 27.11
N GLY A 1056 5.87 18.97 27.75
CA GLY A 1056 5.44 17.70 28.35
C GLY A 1056 6.38 17.19 29.44
N GLY A 1057 7.23 18.04 30.02
CA GLY A 1057 8.21 17.61 31.02
C GLY A 1057 9.34 16.76 30.44
N TYR A 1058 9.47 16.71 29.11
CA TYR A 1058 10.66 16.15 28.47
C TYR A 1058 11.87 17.03 28.73
N TYR A 1059 13.02 16.38 28.87
CA TYR A 1059 14.28 17.01 29.20
C TYR A 1059 14.65 18.08 28.18
N GLN A 1060 14.89 19.31 28.66
CA GLN A 1060 15.28 20.43 27.83
C GLN A 1060 16.35 21.28 28.55
N PRO A 1061 17.65 21.04 28.30
CA PRO A 1061 18.72 21.89 28.77
C PRO A 1061 18.78 23.18 27.94
N GLY A 1062 19.54 24.15 28.45
CA GLY A 1062 19.81 25.41 27.77
C GLY A 1062 19.43 26.62 28.62
N TYR A 1063 19.48 27.78 27.99
CA TYR A 1063 19.03 29.03 28.60
C TYR A 1063 17.50 29.13 28.55
N ASN A 1064 16.91 29.67 29.61
CA ASN A 1064 15.52 30.11 29.71
C ASN A 1064 15.55 31.48 30.40
N GLN A 1065 14.73 32.41 29.91
CA GLN A 1065 14.54 33.73 30.48
C GLN A 1065 13.21 33.82 31.23
N ALA A 1066 13.23 33.80 32.57
CA ALA A 1066 12.04 34.17 33.33
C ALA A 1066 11.60 35.61 32.95
N LEU A 1067 10.38 35.76 32.45
CA LEU A 1067 9.73 37.03 32.10
C LEU A 1067 8.96 37.57 33.31
N THR A 1068 8.26 36.70 34.04
CA THR A 1068 7.38 37.00 35.17
C THR A 1068 7.60 36.00 36.31
N TYR A 1069 6.69 35.90 37.29
CA TYR A 1069 6.71 34.74 38.22
C TYR A 1069 6.30 33.42 37.54
N PHE A 1070 5.70 33.47 36.35
CA PHE A 1070 4.96 32.35 35.76
C PHE A 1070 5.69 31.62 34.62
N GLY A 1071 6.60 32.32 33.95
CA GLY A 1071 7.39 31.85 32.82
C GLY A 1071 8.52 32.84 32.55
N ASP A 1072 9.30 32.71 31.48
CA ASP A 1072 9.14 31.75 30.39
C ASP A 1072 9.43 30.29 30.79
N GLY A 1073 8.96 29.33 30.01
CA GLY A 1073 9.25 27.90 30.19
C GLY A 1073 10.42 27.40 29.32
N PRO A 1074 10.71 26.08 29.31
CA PRO A 1074 11.78 25.53 28.49
C PRO A 1074 11.42 25.55 26.98
N LYS A 1075 12.43 25.26 26.14
CA LYS A 1075 12.29 25.31 24.68
C LYS A 1075 11.33 24.24 24.13
N ILE A 1076 10.51 24.64 23.17
CA ILE A 1076 9.59 23.78 22.42
C ILE A 1076 9.86 23.87 20.90
N PRO A 1077 9.47 22.86 20.10
CA PRO A 1077 9.56 22.90 18.64
C PRO A 1077 8.81 24.09 18.04
N PHE A 1078 9.45 24.86 17.16
CA PHE A 1078 8.77 25.88 16.34
C PHE A 1078 9.17 25.81 14.87
N LEU A 1079 8.19 25.83 13.97
CA LEU A 1079 8.40 25.92 12.52
C LEU A 1079 7.62 27.10 11.94
N MET A 1080 8.26 27.84 11.03
CA MET A 1080 7.64 28.87 10.20
C MET A 1080 7.66 28.43 8.73
N ILE A 1081 6.49 28.24 8.13
CA ILE A 1081 6.32 27.72 6.76
C ILE A 1081 5.58 28.78 5.93
N SER A 1082 6.26 29.38 4.96
CA SER A 1082 5.67 30.42 4.09
C SER A 1082 6.54 30.59 2.84
N PRO A 1083 6.00 31.03 1.69
CA PRO A 1083 6.80 31.36 0.51
C PRO A 1083 7.87 32.45 0.74
N TYR A 1084 7.74 33.24 1.81
CA TYR A 1084 8.62 34.38 2.12
C TYR A 1084 9.67 34.05 3.20
N VAL A 1085 9.86 32.77 3.52
CA VAL A 1085 10.82 32.26 4.51
C VAL A 1085 11.97 31.58 3.77
N GLY A 1086 13.21 31.81 4.23
CA GLY A 1086 14.41 31.25 3.61
C GLY A 1086 14.53 29.73 3.82
N GLU A 1087 15.18 29.05 2.86
CA GLU A 1087 15.26 27.59 2.80
C GLU A 1087 16.26 27.01 3.83
N GLY A 1088 15.76 26.39 4.90
CA GLY A 1088 16.55 25.72 5.94
C GLY A 1088 17.19 26.69 6.94
N VAL A 1089 16.55 27.81 7.21
CA VAL A 1089 17.01 28.83 8.17
C VAL A 1089 16.79 28.36 9.61
N VAL A 1090 17.80 28.45 10.46
CA VAL A 1090 17.62 28.28 11.92
C VAL A 1090 17.61 29.65 12.58
N ASN A 1091 16.53 29.97 13.28
CA ASN A 1091 16.34 31.25 13.93
C ASN A 1091 16.57 31.13 15.44
N HIS A 1092 17.57 31.87 15.91
CA HIS A 1092 18.03 31.89 17.30
C HIS A 1092 17.37 32.99 18.14
N GLN A 1093 16.53 33.85 17.54
CA GLN A 1093 15.87 34.92 18.30
C GLN A 1093 14.97 34.32 19.38
N TYR A 1094 15.16 34.78 20.61
CA TYR A 1094 14.35 34.38 21.76
C TYR A 1094 12.88 34.76 21.54
N ALA A 1095 12.00 33.76 21.51
CA ALA A 1095 10.57 33.91 21.27
C ALA A 1095 9.77 32.87 22.05
N ASP A 1096 8.47 33.09 22.18
CA ASP A 1096 7.54 32.29 22.98
C ASP A 1096 6.17 32.18 22.25
N THR A 1097 5.19 31.50 22.83
CA THR A 1097 3.86 31.38 22.21
C THR A 1097 3.14 32.73 22.04
N VAL A 1098 3.40 33.74 22.89
CA VAL A 1098 2.85 35.10 22.72
C VAL A 1098 3.48 35.85 21.54
N SER A 1099 4.70 35.48 21.15
CA SER A 1099 5.37 36.03 19.95
C SER A 1099 4.58 35.77 18.67
N MET A 1100 3.70 34.76 18.65
CA MET A 1100 2.77 34.48 17.55
C MET A 1100 1.67 35.55 17.43
N ASP A 1101 1.13 36.01 18.56
CA ASP A 1101 0.17 37.12 18.61
C ASP A 1101 0.84 38.45 18.27
N LYS A 1102 2.08 38.69 18.74
CA LYS A 1102 2.88 39.86 18.30
C LYS A 1102 3.06 39.93 16.77
N PHE A 1103 3.18 38.79 16.09
CA PHE A 1103 3.19 38.77 14.62
C PHE A 1103 1.83 39.20 14.04
N VAL A 1104 0.72 38.72 14.60
CA VAL A 1104 -0.64 39.12 14.20
C VAL A 1104 -0.83 40.62 14.38
N GLU A 1105 -0.51 41.16 15.56
CA GLU A 1105 -0.55 42.59 15.84
C GLU A 1105 0.26 43.39 14.81
N LYS A 1106 1.48 42.94 14.51
CA LYS A 1106 2.37 43.62 13.56
C LYS A 1106 1.86 43.58 12.12
N ASN A 1107 1.29 42.45 11.70
CA ASN A 1107 0.83 42.23 10.33
C ASN A 1107 -0.47 42.99 10.03
N TRP A 1108 -1.42 42.98 10.98
CA TRP A 1108 -2.72 43.66 10.84
C TRP A 1108 -2.79 45.06 11.48
N LYS A 1109 -1.72 45.51 12.15
CA LYS A 1109 -1.60 46.81 12.84
C LYS A 1109 -2.58 46.97 14.01
N LEU A 1110 -2.75 45.90 14.78
CA LEU A 1110 -3.55 45.90 16.01
C LEU A 1110 -2.73 46.55 17.15
N PRO A 1111 -3.38 47.07 18.21
CA PRO A 1111 -2.70 47.33 19.46
C PRO A 1111 -2.28 46.03 20.16
N PRO A 1112 -1.37 46.08 21.14
CA PRO A 1112 -1.21 45.00 22.12
C PRO A 1112 -2.51 44.76 22.90
N ILE A 1113 -2.74 43.51 23.28
CA ILE A 1113 -3.97 42.97 23.91
C ILE A 1113 -4.35 43.74 25.18
N ALA A 1114 -3.36 44.07 26.02
CA ALA A 1114 -3.52 44.94 27.19
C ALA A 1114 -2.21 45.66 27.51
N SER A 1115 -2.17 46.47 28.58
CA SER A 1115 -0.95 47.16 29.01
C SER A 1115 -0.03 46.33 29.93
N ASN A 1116 -0.46 45.14 30.35
CA ASN A 1116 0.28 44.25 31.27
C ASN A 1116 0.64 42.89 30.67
N THR A 1117 0.28 42.66 29.42
CA THR A 1117 0.53 41.42 28.69
C THR A 1117 1.96 41.37 28.11
N LEU A 1118 2.42 40.16 27.77
CA LEU A 1118 3.80 39.89 27.35
C LEU A 1118 4.14 40.39 25.93
N ASP A 1119 3.13 40.49 25.06
CA ASP A 1119 3.14 41.16 23.75
C ASP A 1119 3.86 42.54 23.74
N ASN A 1120 3.73 43.31 24.82
CA ASN A 1120 4.35 44.62 25.03
C ASN A 1120 5.88 44.58 25.22
N LEU A 1121 6.47 43.40 25.44
CA LEU A 1121 7.91 43.26 25.62
C LEU A 1121 8.67 43.66 24.35
N PRO A 1122 9.87 44.28 24.49
CA PRO A 1122 10.68 44.64 23.34
C PRO A 1122 11.16 43.41 22.59
N ASN A 1123 11.42 43.55 21.29
CA ASN A 1123 12.10 42.51 20.52
C ASN A 1123 13.54 42.32 21.04
N PRO A 1124 14.09 41.08 21.03
CA PRO A 1124 15.44 40.80 21.48
C PRO A 1124 16.52 41.57 20.71
N VAL A 1125 17.46 42.14 21.46
CA VAL A 1125 18.76 42.58 20.95
C VAL A 1125 19.72 41.40 21.06
N THR A 1126 20.06 40.82 19.92
CA THR A 1126 20.86 39.59 19.81
C THR A 1126 22.35 39.90 19.71
N ASN A 1127 23.17 39.24 20.54
CA ASN A 1127 24.63 39.26 20.42
C ASN A 1127 25.09 38.14 19.45
N PRO A 1128 25.83 38.43 18.37
CA PRO A 1128 26.30 37.40 17.43
C PRO A 1128 27.20 36.31 18.04
N SER A 1129 27.82 36.55 19.20
CA SER A 1129 28.66 35.56 19.89
C SER A 1129 27.91 34.62 20.83
N ASP A 1130 26.69 34.98 21.24
CA ASP A 1130 25.74 34.05 21.88
C ASP A 1130 24.30 34.46 21.53
N PRO A 1131 23.78 34.06 20.36
CA PRO A 1131 22.55 34.62 19.83
C PRO A 1131 21.28 34.16 20.58
N TYR A 1132 21.43 33.23 21.53
CA TYR A 1132 20.32 32.63 22.29
C TYR A 1132 19.89 33.47 23.50
N ILE A 1133 20.75 34.37 23.97
CA ILE A 1133 20.51 35.19 25.16
C ILE A 1133 20.33 36.65 24.71
N PRO A 1134 19.14 37.27 24.90
CA PRO A 1134 18.97 38.68 24.61
C PRO A 1134 19.85 39.54 25.51
N GLU A 1135 20.32 40.69 25.02
CA GLU A 1135 21.04 41.67 25.87
C GLU A 1135 20.08 42.58 26.65
N ASN A 1136 18.88 42.84 26.10
CA ASN A 1136 17.87 43.77 26.62
C ASN A 1136 16.76 43.09 27.46
N ARG A 1137 17.14 42.08 28.26
CA ARG A 1137 16.21 41.19 28.96
C ARG A 1137 15.31 41.91 29.98
N PRO A 1138 14.04 41.49 30.15
CA PRO A 1138 13.32 40.48 29.38
C PRO A 1138 12.86 41.01 28.01
N ALA A 1139 12.82 40.12 27.01
CA ALA A 1139 12.48 40.42 25.62
C ALA A 1139 12.00 39.16 24.88
N ILE A 1140 11.01 39.31 23.98
CA ILE A 1140 10.46 38.25 23.11
C ILE A 1140 10.22 38.77 21.69
N GLY A 1141 10.47 37.94 20.67
CA GLY A 1141 10.39 38.35 19.25
C GLY A 1141 8.99 38.76 18.77
N ASP A 1142 8.91 39.36 17.58
CA ASP A 1142 7.63 39.56 16.85
C ASP A 1142 7.52 38.65 15.62
N LEU A 1143 8.42 37.65 15.53
CA LEU A 1143 8.58 36.68 14.44
C LEU A 1143 8.75 37.27 13.03
N THR A 1144 8.82 38.59 12.86
CA THR A 1144 8.99 39.20 11.53
C THR A 1144 10.36 38.94 10.92
N ASN A 1145 11.36 38.63 11.74
CA ASN A 1145 12.72 38.30 11.31
C ASN A 1145 12.84 36.95 10.58
N TYR A 1146 11.83 36.08 10.64
CA TYR A 1146 11.76 34.86 9.84
C TYR A 1146 11.53 35.13 8.36
N PHE A 1147 10.97 36.29 8.03
CA PHE A 1147 10.55 36.63 6.67
C PHE A 1147 11.56 37.51 5.96
N ASN A 1148 11.75 37.24 4.67
CA ASN A 1148 12.41 38.16 3.76
C ASN A 1148 11.51 38.40 2.54
N TYR A 1149 10.63 39.40 2.66
CA TYR A 1149 9.72 39.81 1.60
C TYR A 1149 10.40 40.33 0.31
N SER A 1150 11.73 40.50 0.32
CA SER A 1150 12.52 40.83 -0.88
C SER A 1150 13.06 39.62 -1.64
N MET A 1151 12.92 38.39 -1.11
CA MET A 1151 13.29 37.14 -1.81
C MET A 1151 12.39 36.85 -3.03
N MET A 1152 11.23 37.51 -3.15
CA MET A 1152 10.38 37.43 -4.34
C MET A 1152 10.53 38.68 -5.21
N THR A 1153 11.48 38.66 -6.15
CA THR A 1153 11.35 39.47 -7.36
C THR A 1153 10.47 38.74 -8.39
N PRO A 1154 9.91 39.43 -9.41
CA PRO A 1154 9.17 38.78 -10.49
C PRO A 1154 9.97 37.70 -11.26
N THR A 1155 11.29 37.66 -11.10
CA THR A 1155 12.24 36.83 -11.83
C THR A 1155 12.89 35.69 -11.02
N ASP A 1156 12.79 35.67 -9.69
CA ASP A 1156 13.43 34.63 -8.85
C ASP A 1156 12.55 33.38 -8.62
N LYS A 1157 11.55 33.17 -9.49
CA LYS A 1157 10.49 32.16 -9.37
C LYS A 1157 10.89 30.73 -9.78
N GLY A 1158 12.06 30.24 -9.38
CA GLY A 1158 12.62 29.02 -9.99
C GLY A 1158 13.36 28.01 -9.11
N ASN A 1159 13.55 28.23 -7.80
CA ASN A 1159 14.25 27.26 -6.94
C ASN A 1159 13.77 27.32 -5.47
N ILE A 1160 12.80 26.48 -5.10
CA ILE A 1160 12.62 25.95 -3.74
C ILE A 1160 12.21 24.48 -3.89
N PRO A 1161 12.92 23.51 -3.28
CA PRO A 1161 12.55 22.09 -3.39
C PRO A 1161 11.23 21.79 -2.65
N SER A 1162 10.38 20.98 -3.29
CA SER A 1162 9.10 20.52 -2.75
C SER A 1162 9.22 19.21 -1.97
N ALA A 1163 8.17 18.87 -1.20
CA ALA A 1163 8.14 17.76 -0.25
C ALA A 1163 8.18 16.34 -0.86
N GLY A 1164 8.25 16.23 -2.19
CA GLY A 1164 8.30 14.93 -2.90
C GLY A 1164 9.67 14.26 -2.92
N GLN A 1165 10.76 15.03 -2.76
CA GLN A 1165 12.11 14.47 -2.78
C GLN A 1165 12.53 13.93 -1.40
N PHE A 1166 12.19 12.67 -1.12
CA PHE A 1166 13.04 11.87 -0.24
C PHE A 1166 14.38 11.63 -0.92
N PRO A 1167 15.52 12.05 -0.34
CA PRO A 1167 16.82 11.64 -0.86
C PRO A 1167 16.97 10.14 -0.61
N VAL A 1168 16.95 9.34 -1.69
CA VAL A 1168 17.58 8.02 -1.67
C VAL A 1168 19.08 8.29 -1.57
N GLY A 1169 19.57 8.39 -0.33
CA GLY A 1169 20.88 8.94 -0.05
C GLY A 1169 22.00 8.16 -0.75
N GLU A 1170 22.94 8.88 -1.36
CA GLU A 1170 24.21 8.31 -1.81
C GLU A 1170 24.93 7.64 -0.62
N GLN A 1171 24.80 6.32 -0.48
CA GLN A 1171 25.73 5.56 0.34
C GLN A 1171 27.09 5.49 -0.38
N LYS A 1172 27.93 6.50 -0.12
CA LYS A 1172 29.38 6.33 -0.29
C LYS A 1172 29.86 5.25 0.67
N GLU A 1173 30.21 4.09 0.13
CA GLU A 1173 30.71 2.96 0.90
C GLU A 1173 31.94 3.34 1.75
N LEU A 1174 31.80 3.21 3.07
CA LEU A 1174 32.94 2.92 3.93
C LEU A 1174 32.95 1.41 4.22
N ASN A 1175 33.85 0.71 3.50
CA ASN A 1175 34.02 -0.73 3.56
C ASN A 1175 34.20 -1.27 5.01
N GLY A 1176 33.31 -2.18 5.44
CA GLY A 1176 33.20 -2.52 6.88
C GLY A 1176 32.62 -3.89 7.26
N LYS A 1177 32.74 -4.93 6.42
CA LYS A 1177 32.57 -6.38 6.73
C LYS A 1177 31.50 -6.81 7.77
N GLY A 1178 30.42 -7.43 7.27
CA GLY A 1178 29.92 -8.71 7.82
C GLY A 1178 28.46 -8.74 8.32
N GLY A 1179 27.69 -9.72 7.82
CA GLY A 1179 26.35 -10.06 8.33
C GLY A 1179 25.32 -10.23 7.22
N SER A 1180 25.07 -11.47 6.78
CA SER A 1180 24.20 -11.81 5.66
C SER A 1180 22.81 -12.29 6.08
N SER A 1181 21.76 -11.73 5.47
CA SER A 1181 20.48 -12.43 5.18
C SER A 1181 19.86 -11.82 3.91
N PRO A 1182 19.22 -12.61 3.02
CA PRO A 1182 18.89 -12.16 1.67
C PRO A 1182 17.47 -11.59 1.55
N ALA A 1183 17.36 -10.44 0.89
CA ALA A 1183 16.15 -10.03 0.17
C ALA A 1183 16.53 -9.88 -1.31
N ILE A 1184 15.72 -10.42 -2.22
CA ILE A 1184 16.00 -10.41 -3.66
C ILE A 1184 15.59 -9.05 -4.21
N GLN A 1185 16.54 -8.31 -4.79
CA GLN A 1185 16.30 -7.02 -5.44
C GLN A 1185 16.78 -7.11 -6.89
N MET A 1186 15.84 -7.04 -7.85
CA MET A 1186 16.16 -6.98 -9.27
C MET A 1186 16.50 -5.54 -9.67
N VAL A 1187 17.54 -5.36 -10.48
CA VAL A 1187 18.04 -4.04 -10.90
C VAL A 1187 17.73 -3.80 -12.38
N PRO A 1188 17.02 -2.72 -12.76
CA PRO A 1188 16.87 -2.33 -14.16
C PRO A 1188 18.19 -1.79 -14.71
N ARG A 1189 18.53 -2.13 -15.96
CA ARG A 1189 19.75 -1.63 -16.63
C ARG A 1189 19.39 -0.98 -17.96
N SER A 1190 19.58 0.33 -18.08
CA SER A 1190 19.33 1.10 -19.31
C SER A 1190 20.64 1.72 -19.86
N GLN A 1191 20.53 2.26 -21.09
CA GLN A 1191 21.55 3.00 -21.86
C GLN A 1191 22.62 2.18 -22.64
N THR A 1192 22.20 1.76 -23.84
CA THR A 1192 22.81 2.03 -25.17
C THR A 1192 24.34 2.01 -25.37
N GLY A 1193 24.81 1.18 -26.31
CA GLY A 1193 26.05 1.46 -27.06
C GLY A 1193 26.62 0.33 -27.93
N GLY A 1194 26.44 0.41 -29.26
CA GLY A 1194 27.35 -0.19 -30.26
C GLY A 1194 27.18 -1.68 -30.61
N LEU A 1195 27.39 -2.03 -31.89
CA LEU A 1195 27.48 -3.40 -32.39
C LEU A 1195 28.83 -4.04 -31.99
N ASP A 1196 28.83 -5.35 -31.74
CA ASP A 1196 29.56 -6.28 -32.63
C ASP A 1196 28.97 -7.71 -32.58
N LEU A 1197 29.18 -8.50 -33.64
CA LEU A 1197 28.69 -9.88 -33.80
C LEU A 1197 29.77 -10.91 -33.43
N ALA A 1198 29.57 -11.70 -32.36
CA ALA A 1198 30.18 -13.03 -32.24
C ALA A 1198 29.57 -13.91 -31.14
N ASN A 1199 29.50 -15.20 -31.46
CA ASN A 1199 29.35 -16.37 -30.58
C ASN A 1199 27.97 -16.72 -30.01
N GLU A 1200 27.55 -17.92 -30.40
CA GLU A 1200 26.54 -18.77 -29.79
C GLU A 1200 27.00 -19.29 -28.40
N ASP A 1201 26.17 -20.12 -27.77
CA ASP A 1201 26.41 -20.84 -26.50
C ASP A 1201 26.35 -20.04 -25.18
N SER A 1202 25.14 -19.72 -24.71
CA SER A 1202 24.69 -20.18 -23.37
C SER A 1202 23.19 -19.95 -23.12
N LEU A 1203 22.38 -21.02 -23.13
CA LEU A 1203 21.03 -21.02 -22.57
C LEU A 1203 21.10 -21.08 -21.04
N GLY A 1204 20.91 -19.93 -20.39
CA GLY A 1204 20.78 -19.80 -18.93
C GLY A 1204 19.31 -19.72 -18.52
N VAL A 1205 18.73 -20.84 -18.12
CA VAL A 1205 17.36 -20.90 -17.57
C VAL A 1205 17.33 -20.20 -16.21
N PHE A 1206 16.52 -19.14 -16.08
CA PHE A 1206 16.05 -18.68 -14.78
C PHE A 1206 14.93 -19.62 -14.30
N ARG A 1207 15.12 -20.26 -13.16
CA ARG A 1207 14.03 -20.74 -12.29
C ARG A 1207 13.96 -19.80 -11.09
N VAL A 1208 12.74 -19.50 -10.67
CA VAL A 1208 12.43 -18.79 -9.42
C VAL A 1208 12.88 -19.65 -8.23
#